data_AF-A0A9E3Y5L0-F1
#
_entry.id   AF-A0A9E3Y5L0-F1
#
_cell.length_a   1.000
_cell.length_b   1.000
_cell.length_c   1.000
_cell.angle_alpha   90.00
_cell.angle_beta   90.00
_cell.angle_gamma   90.00
#
_symmetry.space_group_name_H-M   'P 1'
#
loop_
_entity.id
_entity.type
_entity.pdbx_description
1 polymer ?
#
loop_
_entity_poly.entity_id
_entity_poly.type
_entity_poly.pdbx_seq_one_letter_code
_entity_poly.pdbx_strand_id
1 'polypeptide(L)'
;MGVIADDLAGKRIAITGSTGFLGTALVERLLRSVPDCELVLLIRAGRMRNVEQRAAREIFKNNCFDRIRTELGGKDAFDAEVARRVQVIEGDVGTDGLGLTEAGRAVLATCDIVIHSAATVSFDSPLDLAVEVNLMGPTRIARTLGDLGVTPHLVAVSTCYVAGNRRGAAPEIPVDESPFWISDINWQREVDGARRLRADAEAASRQPEQLARFMDQARQELGGAGTPLLAAKSEQYRADWVKAQLVEAGRARAASLGWPDAYAMTKALGEQALGQNRGAVPVSVVRPAIIESAWSEPVPGWIRGFRMAEPVIISYARGLLKEFPGVPEGTVDVIPVDLVVGAIIGVAARGPANADGSPDITQVASGSANPLKYERLVGLVQSWFADHPLYDSEGQPISVPDWGYTTRNKVQGQLERARTVLEKTEKLIGAMPLRGKQAEWSAKVEEQRDTVSRALTYVELYGAYTSCEAIYGVDRLLALQGSLAGTDGETFCMDPRVVDWDHYVHQIHLPSVVEHARVRTDGRKGRGESRTDRLRRQVLSPDRQLAAFDLENTLIASNVVTSYAWLASRRLDRDDKMRLTAKLIGEAPGLLRMDRADRSDFLRQFYRRYEGAPVEQIREDSAEMLSQLILTKSFPAAIRRVREHRALGHRTVLITGALDFVVEPLRPLFDDIVSASLAVGDDGRYLGQMVDVPPTGESRASALFDYAKAHDLNLDEAVAYADSSNDLPMLEVVGFPVAVNPETRLATLARKRGWLIEQWTKAPGFKPNPVPPGPPRAPTGPPPPRMPPREGRPPPPQAPGVRPPRPRR
;
A
#
# COMPACT_ATOMS: atom_id res chain seq x y z
N MET A 1 -40.02 -20.87 -17.99
CA MET A 1 -38.82 -20.66 -18.83
C MET A 1 -38.46 -21.97 -19.51
N GLY A 2 -37.58 -21.97 -20.50
CA GLY A 2 -36.93 -23.20 -20.96
C GLY A 2 -35.89 -23.66 -19.94
N VAL A 3 -35.07 -24.64 -20.32
CA VAL A 3 -33.84 -24.98 -19.58
C VAL A 3 -32.81 -23.90 -19.90
N ILE A 4 -32.19 -23.29 -18.88
CA ILE A 4 -31.23 -22.19 -19.00
C ILE A 4 -30.09 -22.51 -19.97
N ALA A 5 -29.57 -23.74 -19.89
CA ALA A 5 -28.48 -24.17 -20.77
C ALA A 5 -28.91 -24.16 -22.25
N ASP A 6 -30.14 -24.56 -22.53
CA ASP A 6 -30.71 -24.59 -23.88
C ASP A 6 -31.05 -23.17 -24.37
N ASP A 7 -31.63 -22.33 -23.50
CA ASP A 7 -31.97 -20.94 -23.80
C ASP A 7 -30.72 -20.09 -24.13
N LEU A 8 -29.57 -20.46 -23.55
CA LEU A 8 -28.27 -19.81 -23.78
C LEU A 8 -27.38 -20.55 -24.79
N ALA A 9 -27.84 -21.67 -25.37
CA ALA A 9 -27.05 -22.43 -26.33
C ALA A 9 -26.77 -21.61 -27.61
N GLY A 10 -25.52 -21.61 -28.06
CA GLY A 10 -25.07 -20.86 -29.23
C GLY A 10 -25.00 -19.35 -29.05
N LYS A 11 -25.30 -18.82 -27.84
CA LYS A 11 -25.25 -17.38 -27.56
C LYS A 11 -23.83 -16.89 -27.31
N ARG A 12 -23.50 -15.71 -27.83
CA ARG A 12 -22.28 -14.97 -27.52
C ARG A 12 -22.56 -13.94 -26.42
N ILE A 13 -21.91 -14.10 -25.27
CA ILE A 13 -22.17 -13.31 -24.06
C ILE A 13 -20.95 -12.44 -23.74
N ALA A 14 -21.09 -11.12 -23.88
CA ALA A 14 -20.06 -10.17 -23.44
C ALA A 14 -20.15 -9.93 -21.93
N ILE A 15 -19.02 -10.00 -21.22
CA ILE A 15 -18.96 -9.77 -19.78
C ILE A 15 -17.93 -8.68 -19.47
N THR A 16 -18.38 -7.63 -18.81
CA THR A 16 -17.50 -6.64 -18.19
C THR A 16 -17.31 -6.94 -16.70
N GLY A 17 -16.14 -6.63 -16.13
CA GLY A 17 -15.88 -6.86 -14.71
C GLY A 17 -15.56 -8.32 -14.36
N SER A 18 -15.19 -9.14 -15.35
CA SER A 18 -14.83 -10.55 -15.19
C SER A 18 -13.65 -10.81 -14.25
N THR A 19 -12.76 -9.81 -14.08
CA THR A 19 -11.65 -9.85 -13.11
C THR A 19 -12.08 -9.61 -11.66
N GLY A 20 -13.35 -9.23 -11.41
CA GLY A 20 -13.91 -8.98 -10.08
C GLY A 20 -14.40 -10.26 -9.39
N PHE A 21 -14.81 -10.17 -8.12
CA PHE A 21 -15.32 -11.30 -7.34
C PHE A 21 -16.53 -11.96 -8.01
N LEU A 22 -17.62 -11.20 -8.17
CA LEU A 22 -18.85 -11.67 -8.83
C LEU A 22 -18.59 -12.12 -10.29
N GLY A 23 -17.86 -11.31 -11.06
CA GLY A 23 -17.58 -11.60 -12.46
C GLY A 23 -16.77 -12.88 -12.68
N THR A 24 -15.84 -13.22 -11.77
CA THR A 24 -15.08 -14.48 -11.85
C THR A 24 -15.97 -15.69 -11.60
N ALA A 25 -16.84 -15.65 -10.58
CA ALA A 25 -17.80 -16.73 -10.34
C ALA A 25 -18.83 -16.87 -11.47
N LEU A 26 -19.25 -15.76 -12.07
CA LEU A 26 -20.13 -15.76 -13.24
C LEU A 26 -19.49 -16.48 -14.44
N VAL A 27 -18.23 -16.15 -14.76
CA VAL A 27 -17.49 -16.80 -15.85
C VAL A 27 -17.32 -18.29 -15.58
N GLU A 28 -16.95 -18.67 -14.35
CA GLU A 28 -16.84 -20.08 -13.96
C GLU A 28 -18.16 -20.83 -14.16
N ARG A 29 -19.26 -20.26 -13.68
CA ARG A 29 -20.58 -20.90 -13.76
C ARG A 29 -21.05 -21.08 -15.20
N LEU A 30 -20.87 -20.06 -16.05
CA LEU A 30 -21.22 -20.15 -17.47
C LEU A 30 -20.37 -21.19 -18.20
N LEU A 31 -19.06 -21.24 -17.93
CA LEU A 31 -18.18 -22.23 -18.54
C LEU A 31 -18.55 -23.66 -18.14
N ARG A 32 -18.90 -23.88 -16.86
CA ARG A 32 -19.21 -25.23 -16.37
C ARG A 32 -20.64 -25.69 -16.68
N SER A 33 -21.62 -24.82 -16.56
CA SER A 33 -23.04 -25.21 -16.58
C SER A 33 -23.79 -24.85 -17.86
N VAL A 34 -23.17 -24.10 -18.79
CA VAL A 34 -23.78 -23.70 -20.07
C VAL A 34 -22.80 -24.01 -21.21
N PRO A 35 -22.60 -25.30 -21.60
CA PRO A 35 -21.46 -25.74 -22.43
C PRO A 35 -21.40 -25.12 -23.84
N ASP A 36 -22.56 -24.74 -24.39
CA ASP A 36 -22.68 -24.27 -25.76
C ASP A 36 -22.69 -22.74 -25.91
N CYS A 37 -22.41 -21.98 -24.84
CA CYS A 37 -22.23 -20.53 -24.94
C CYS A 37 -20.77 -20.13 -25.19
N GLU A 38 -20.59 -19.01 -25.89
CA GLU A 38 -19.30 -18.34 -26.08
C GLU A 38 -19.22 -17.07 -25.23
N LEU A 39 -18.06 -16.82 -24.64
CA LEU A 39 -17.84 -15.67 -23.75
C LEU A 39 -16.88 -14.66 -24.38
N VAL A 40 -17.27 -13.39 -24.34
CA VAL A 40 -16.41 -12.26 -24.72
C VAL A 40 -16.08 -11.46 -23.46
N LEU A 41 -14.83 -11.54 -22.98
CA LEU A 41 -14.40 -10.85 -21.76
C LEU A 41 -13.81 -9.48 -22.10
N LEU A 42 -14.49 -8.42 -21.69
CA LEU A 42 -13.98 -7.05 -21.83
C LEU A 42 -13.11 -6.71 -20.62
N ILE A 43 -11.79 -6.56 -20.85
CA ILE A 43 -10.79 -6.37 -19.80
C ILE A 43 -9.96 -5.11 -20.10
N ARG A 44 -9.76 -4.28 -19.08
CA ARG A 44 -8.88 -3.10 -19.18
C ARG A 44 -7.41 -3.52 -19.36
N ALA A 45 -6.65 -2.87 -20.24
CA ALA A 45 -5.21 -3.13 -20.34
C ALA A 45 -4.48 -2.89 -19.02
N GLY A 46 -3.49 -3.73 -18.74
CA GLY A 46 -2.57 -3.54 -17.62
C GLY A 46 -1.38 -2.67 -18.03
N ARG A 47 -0.78 -1.92 -17.09
CA ARG A 47 0.39 -1.06 -17.35
C ARG A 47 1.58 -1.77 -18.02
N MET A 48 1.71 -3.08 -17.82
CA MET A 48 2.89 -3.89 -18.24
C MET A 48 2.50 -5.17 -18.99
N ARG A 49 1.20 -5.41 -19.26
CA ARG A 49 0.70 -6.71 -19.74
C ARG A 49 -0.44 -6.54 -20.72
N ASN A 50 -0.47 -7.40 -21.74
CA ASN A 50 -1.63 -7.52 -22.61
C ASN A 50 -2.82 -8.16 -21.87
N VAL A 51 -4.00 -8.08 -22.48
CA VAL A 51 -5.26 -8.47 -21.85
C VAL A 51 -5.40 -9.98 -21.67
N GLU A 52 -4.78 -10.78 -22.55
CA GLU A 52 -4.77 -12.25 -22.46
C GLU A 52 -3.95 -12.72 -21.27
N GLN A 53 -2.74 -12.18 -21.09
CA GLN A 53 -1.90 -12.46 -19.92
C GLN A 53 -2.58 -12.02 -18.62
N ARG A 54 -3.33 -10.91 -18.66
CA ARG A 54 -4.10 -10.44 -17.52
C ARG A 54 -5.25 -11.40 -17.20
N ALA A 55 -6.03 -11.83 -18.19
CA ALA A 55 -7.11 -12.82 -18.03
C ALA A 55 -6.58 -14.14 -17.45
N ALA A 56 -5.51 -14.68 -18.03
CA ALA A 56 -4.86 -15.90 -17.57
C ALA A 56 -4.47 -15.82 -16.08
N ARG A 57 -3.95 -14.68 -15.63
CA ARG A 57 -3.53 -14.51 -14.24
C ARG A 57 -4.66 -14.17 -13.28
N GLU A 58 -5.53 -13.24 -13.64
CA GLU A 58 -6.51 -12.65 -12.71
C GLU A 58 -7.84 -13.40 -12.68
N ILE A 59 -8.11 -14.25 -13.68
CA ILE A 59 -9.34 -15.04 -13.80
C ILE A 59 -8.97 -16.52 -13.75
N PHE A 60 -8.33 -17.06 -14.79
CA PHE A 60 -8.22 -18.51 -14.99
C PHE A 60 -7.26 -19.24 -14.03
N LYS A 61 -6.32 -18.54 -13.39
CA LYS A 61 -5.49 -19.08 -12.30
C LYS A 61 -6.19 -19.12 -10.94
N ASN A 62 -7.40 -18.57 -10.81
CA ASN A 62 -8.13 -18.53 -9.55
C ASN A 62 -8.61 -19.94 -9.15
N ASN A 63 -8.65 -20.25 -7.85
CA ASN A 63 -9.14 -21.53 -7.34
C ASN A 63 -10.65 -21.76 -7.60
N CYS A 64 -11.39 -20.71 -7.96
CA CYS A 64 -12.75 -20.78 -8.50
C CYS A 64 -12.90 -21.85 -9.58
N PHE A 65 -11.90 -22.00 -10.45
CA PHE A 65 -11.92 -22.95 -11.57
C PHE A 65 -11.32 -24.33 -11.23
N ASP A 66 -10.98 -24.62 -9.97
CA ASP A 66 -10.38 -25.91 -9.58
C ASP A 66 -11.31 -27.09 -9.90
N ARG A 67 -12.62 -26.92 -9.69
CA ARG A 67 -13.63 -27.92 -9.99
C ARG A 67 -13.71 -28.24 -11.48
N ILE A 68 -13.95 -27.25 -12.33
CA ILE A 68 -14.02 -27.45 -13.79
C ILE A 68 -12.70 -27.98 -14.36
N ARG A 69 -11.54 -27.57 -13.82
CA ARG A 69 -10.24 -28.15 -14.21
C ARG A 69 -10.16 -29.64 -13.91
N THR A 70 -10.71 -30.06 -12.77
CA THR A 70 -10.76 -31.48 -12.39
C THR A 70 -11.74 -32.25 -13.28
N GLU A 71 -12.93 -31.71 -13.50
CA GLU A 71 -13.99 -32.33 -14.33
C GLU A 71 -13.56 -32.50 -15.80
N LEU A 72 -12.79 -31.55 -16.37
CA LEU A 72 -12.28 -31.62 -17.74
C LEU A 72 -11.02 -32.50 -17.91
N GLY A 73 -10.45 -33.03 -16.82
CA GLY A 73 -9.27 -33.91 -16.88
C GLY A 73 -7.91 -33.19 -16.81
N GLY A 74 -7.88 -31.97 -16.24
CA GLY A 74 -6.65 -31.27 -15.90
C GLY A 74 -6.47 -29.92 -16.59
N LYS A 75 -5.31 -29.31 -16.38
CA LYS A 75 -5.01 -27.95 -16.83
C LYS A 75 -5.06 -27.81 -18.36
N ASP A 76 -4.47 -28.74 -19.10
CA ASP A 76 -4.35 -28.61 -20.56
C ASP A 76 -5.72 -28.70 -21.25
N ALA A 77 -6.62 -29.57 -20.76
CA ALA A 77 -7.99 -29.67 -21.26
C ALA A 77 -8.81 -28.42 -20.93
N PHE A 78 -8.64 -27.85 -19.74
CA PHE A 78 -9.25 -26.58 -19.37
C PHE A 78 -8.73 -25.40 -20.20
N ASP A 79 -7.42 -25.31 -20.41
CA ASP A 79 -6.83 -24.25 -21.24
C ASP A 79 -7.33 -24.35 -22.69
N ALA A 80 -7.52 -25.57 -23.22
CA ALA A 80 -8.14 -25.80 -24.53
C ALA A 80 -9.62 -25.37 -24.57
N GLU A 81 -10.40 -25.67 -23.53
CA GLU A 81 -11.81 -25.25 -23.43
C GLU A 81 -11.94 -23.73 -23.33
N VAL A 82 -11.08 -23.08 -22.54
CA VAL A 82 -11.01 -21.61 -22.47
C VAL A 82 -10.64 -21.02 -23.83
N ALA A 83 -9.65 -21.57 -24.53
CA ALA A 83 -9.26 -21.09 -25.86
C ALA A 83 -10.37 -21.29 -26.91
N ARG A 84 -11.21 -22.32 -26.74
CA ARG A 84 -12.33 -22.61 -27.64
C ARG A 84 -13.49 -21.64 -27.45
N ARG A 85 -13.83 -21.30 -26.19
CA ARG A 85 -15.07 -20.58 -25.86
C ARG A 85 -14.89 -19.15 -25.41
N VAL A 86 -13.68 -18.73 -25.09
CA VAL A 86 -13.42 -17.41 -24.52
C VAL A 86 -12.58 -16.56 -25.46
N GLN A 87 -13.13 -15.42 -25.84
CA GLN A 87 -12.40 -14.36 -26.50
C GLN A 87 -12.20 -13.19 -25.52
N VAL A 88 -10.98 -12.69 -25.40
CA VAL A 88 -10.68 -11.52 -24.57
C VAL A 88 -10.49 -10.31 -25.47
N ILE A 89 -11.13 -9.19 -25.12
CA ILE A 89 -10.98 -7.91 -25.82
C ILE A 89 -10.60 -6.81 -24.84
N GLU A 90 -9.77 -5.88 -25.31
CA GLU A 90 -9.38 -4.71 -24.52
C GLU A 90 -10.50 -3.68 -24.49
N GLY A 91 -10.89 -3.23 -23.29
CA GLY A 91 -11.84 -2.14 -23.13
C GLY A 91 -11.92 -1.57 -21.70
N ASP A 92 -12.36 -0.32 -21.59
CA ASP A 92 -12.52 0.42 -20.35
C ASP A 92 -13.88 1.16 -20.34
N VAL A 93 -14.78 0.71 -19.46
CA VAL A 93 -16.12 1.32 -19.27
C VAL A 93 -16.06 2.76 -18.76
N GLY A 94 -14.92 3.20 -18.23
CA GLY A 94 -14.68 4.59 -17.83
C GLY A 94 -14.38 5.53 -19.00
N THR A 95 -14.36 5.03 -20.24
CA THR A 95 -14.02 5.80 -21.44
C THR A 95 -15.12 5.73 -22.49
N ASP A 96 -15.33 6.82 -23.23
CA ASP A 96 -16.32 6.87 -24.30
C ASP A 96 -15.95 5.89 -25.42
N GLY A 97 -16.95 5.19 -25.99
CA GLY A 97 -16.71 4.09 -26.92
C GLY A 97 -16.02 2.87 -26.31
N LEU A 98 -15.96 2.79 -24.96
CA LEU A 98 -15.34 1.74 -24.18
C LEU A 98 -13.84 1.54 -24.45
N GLY A 99 -13.16 2.48 -25.10
CA GLY A 99 -11.75 2.35 -25.50
C GLY A 99 -11.49 1.18 -26.47
N LEU A 100 -12.53 0.66 -27.13
CA LEU A 100 -12.43 -0.49 -28.03
C LEU A 100 -11.68 -0.12 -29.31
N THR A 101 -10.83 -1.04 -29.78
CA THR A 101 -10.30 -1.04 -31.15
C THR A 101 -11.41 -1.42 -32.14
N GLU A 102 -11.17 -1.21 -33.44
CA GLU A 102 -12.12 -1.62 -34.49
C GLU A 102 -12.41 -3.12 -34.45
N ALA A 103 -11.38 -3.95 -34.21
CA ALA A 103 -11.55 -5.38 -34.01
C ALA A 103 -12.40 -5.71 -32.76
N GLY A 104 -12.16 -5.00 -31.64
CA GLY A 104 -12.95 -5.17 -30.42
C GLY A 104 -14.42 -4.75 -30.60
N ARG A 105 -14.67 -3.68 -31.38
CA ARG A 105 -16.02 -3.24 -31.78
C ARG A 105 -16.74 -4.30 -32.60
N ALA A 106 -16.06 -4.86 -33.61
CA ALA A 106 -16.62 -5.93 -34.43
C ALA A 106 -16.99 -7.15 -33.58
N VAL A 107 -16.13 -7.56 -32.64
CA VAL A 107 -16.41 -8.68 -31.72
C VAL A 107 -17.61 -8.36 -30.82
N LEU A 108 -17.67 -7.17 -30.20
CA LEU A 108 -18.78 -6.78 -29.34
C LEU A 108 -20.12 -6.78 -30.11
N ALA A 109 -20.12 -6.34 -31.37
CA ALA A 109 -21.31 -6.32 -32.23
C ALA A 109 -21.88 -7.73 -32.52
N THR A 110 -21.08 -8.80 -32.38
CA THR A 110 -21.55 -10.19 -32.55
C THR A 110 -22.26 -10.76 -31.32
N CYS A 111 -22.24 -10.07 -30.19
CA CYS A 111 -22.78 -10.60 -28.94
C CYS A 111 -24.31 -10.50 -28.92
N ASP A 112 -24.98 -11.55 -28.43
CA ASP A 112 -26.43 -11.58 -28.20
C ASP A 112 -26.81 -10.95 -26.85
N ILE A 113 -25.92 -11.07 -25.86
CA ILE A 113 -26.14 -10.66 -24.48
C ILE A 113 -24.91 -9.90 -23.99
N VAL A 114 -25.13 -8.82 -23.25
CA VAL A 114 -24.06 -8.09 -22.55
C VAL A 114 -24.38 -8.07 -21.06
N ILE A 115 -23.53 -8.70 -20.25
CA ILE A 115 -23.61 -8.67 -18.79
C ILE A 115 -22.62 -7.63 -18.27
N HIS A 116 -23.15 -6.52 -17.77
CA HIS A 116 -22.38 -5.43 -17.21
C HIS A 116 -22.22 -5.57 -15.69
N SER A 117 -21.08 -6.13 -15.24
CA SER A 117 -20.73 -6.26 -13.82
C SER A 117 -19.56 -5.37 -13.38
N ALA A 118 -18.90 -4.66 -14.31
CA ALA A 118 -17.82 -3.75 -13.96
C ALA A 118 -18.31 -2.59 -13.06
N ALA A 119 -17.69 -2.45 -11.89
CA ALA A 119 -18.00 -1.38 -10.95
C ALA A 119 -16.79 -1.05 -10.07
N THR A 120 -16.73 0.20 -9.62
CA THR A 120 -15.86 0.61 -8.52
C THR A 120 -16.65 0.45 -7.22
N VAL A 121 -16.41 -0.65 -6.50
CA VAL A 121 -17.14 -1.05 -5.29
C VAL A 121 -16.51 -0.59 -3.97
N SER A 122 -15.48 0.27 -4.02
CA SER A 122 -14.81 0.78 -2.82
C SER A 122 -15.59 1.95 -2.24
N PHE A 123 -15.89 1.91 -0.95
CA PHE A 123 -16.55 3.01 -0.23
C PHE A 123 -15.69 4.28 -0.16
N ASP A 124 -14.37 4.15 -0.34
CA ASP A 124 -13.37 5.22 -0.40
C ASP A 124 -12.91 5.53 -1.84
N SER A 125 -13.79 5.28 -2.82
CA SER A 125 -13.49 5.61 -4.22
C SER A 125 -13.60 7.12 -4.44
N PRO A 126 -12.63 7.74 -5.16
CA PRO A 126 -12.77 9.12 -5.63
C PRO A 126 -14.08 9.30 -6.40
N LEU A 127 -14.82 10.39 -6.11
CA LEU A 127 -16.13 10.65 -6.71
C LEU A 127 -16.09 10.69 -8.24
N ASP A 128 -15.06 11.31 -8.83
CA ASP A 128 -14.83 11.35 -10.28
C ASP A 128 -14.76 9.94 -10.87
N LEU A 129 -13.93 9.07 -10.28
CA LEU A 129 -13.80 7.68 -10.72
C LEU A 129 -15.10 6.89 -10.55
N ALA A 130 -15.80 7.06 -9.42
CA ALA A 130 -17.07 6.39 -9.16
C ALA A 130 -18.14 6.80 -10.18
N VAL A 131 -18.21 8.08 -10.54
CA VAL A 131 -19.10 8.60 -11.58
C VAL A 131 -18.74 8.03 -12.96
N GLU A 132 -17.47 8.05 -13.35
CA GLU A 132 -17.06 7.57 -14.67
C GLU A 132 -17.34 6.07 -14.87
N VAL A 133 -17.18 5.27 -13.82
CA VAL A 133 -17.35 3.82 -13.90
C VAL A 133 -18.80 3.40 -13.59
N ASN A 134 -19.37 3.79 -12.45
CA ASN A 134 -20.65 3.25 -11.99
C ASN A 134 -21.85 3.95 -12.63
N LEU A 135 -21.76 5.27 -12.82
CA LEU A 135 -22.85 6.07 -13.40
C LEU A 135 -22.78 6.03 -14.93
N MET A 136 -21.63 6.42 -15.49
CA MET A 136 -21.47 6.54 -16.94
C MET A 136 -21.18 5.21 -17.64
N GLY A 137 -20.58 4.22 -16.96
CA GLY A 137 -20.21 2.93 -17.55
C GLY A 137 -21.38 2.18 -18.22
N PRO A 138 -22.52 1.95 -17.53
CA PRO A 138 -23.69 1.32 -18.15
C PRO A 138 -24.20 2.10 -19.36
N THR A 139 -24.25 3.43 -19.24
CA THR A 139 -24.71 4.33 -20.32
C THR A 139 -23.79 4.28 -21.54
N ARG A 140 -22.48 4.21 -21.34
CA ARG A 140 -21.48 4.08 -22.42
C ARG A 140 -21.59 2.76 -23.15
N ILE A 141 -21.89 1.67 -22.45
CA ILE A 141 -22.13 0.38 -23.08
C ILE A 141 -23.34 0.50 -24.01
N ALA A 142 -24.47 0.99 -23.52
CA ALA A 142 -25.68 1.12 -24.33
C ALA A 142 -25.48 2.04 -25.54
N ARG A 143 -24.80 3.18 -25.37
CA ARG A 143 -24.44 4.09 -26.48
C ARG A 143 -23.55 3.41 -27.51
N THR A 144 -22.51 2.69 -27.06
CA THR A 144 -21.60 1.98 -27.96
C THR A 144 -22.34 0.91 -28.77
N LEU A 145 -23.28 0.19 -28.15
CA LEU A 145 -24.13 -0.77 -28.85
C LEU A 145 -25.04 -0.09 -29.89
N GLY A 146 -25.60 1.06 -29.55
CA GLY A 146 -26.37 1.89 -30.48
C GLY A 146 -25.53 2.40 -31.66
N ASP A 147 -24.31 2.86 -31.42
CA ASP A 147 -23.36 3.30 -32.46
C ASP A 147 -22.97 2.14 -33.40
N LEU A 148 -22.94 0.92 -32.88
CA LEU A 148 -22.70 -0.31 -33.65
C LEU A 148 -23.95 -0.81 -34.39
N GLY A 149 -25.12 -0.20 -34.17
CA GLY A 149 -26.38 -0.60 -34.79
C GLY A 149 -26.92 -1.94 -34.30
N VAL A 150 -26.54 -2.39 -33.09
CA VAL A 150 -26.97 -3.67 -32.50
C VAL A 150 -27.79 -3.48 -31.23
N THR A 151 -28.67 -4.43 -30.94
CA THR A 151 -29.58 -4.38 -29.78
C THR A 151 -29.54 -5.67 -28.96
N PRO A 152 -28.38 -6.09 -28.43
CA PRO A 152 -28.31 -7.26 -27.55
C PRO A 152 -29.04 -7.01 -26.23
N HIS A 153 -29.38 -8.08 -25.52
CA HIS A 153 -29.93 -7.94 -24.17
C HIS A 153 -28.84 -7.48 -23.19
N LEU A 154 -29.02 -6.28 -22.62
CA LEU A 154 -28.10 -5.71 -21.64
C LEU A 154 -28.58 -6.02 -20.21
N VAL A 155 -27.86 -6.89 -19.51
CA VAL A 155 -28.06 -7.17 -18.08
C VAL A 155 -27.08 -6.31 -17.26
N ALA A 156 -27.58 -5.25 -16.62
CA ALA A 156 -26.78 -4.36 -15.80
C ALA A 156 -26.83 -4.77 -14.31
N VAL A 157 -25.67 -4.99 -13.70
CA VAL A 157 -25.57 -5.26 -12.26
C VAL A 157 -25.49 -3.94 -11.50
N SER A 158 -26.50 -3.71 -10.65
CA SER A 158 -26.61 -2.56 -9.75
C SER A 158 -26.48 -3.01 -8.29
N THR A 159 -27.28 -2.48 -7.37
CA THR A 159 -27.30 -2.86 -5.96
C THR A 159 -28.65 -2.58 -5.32
N CYS A 160 -29.05 -3.37 -4.31
CA CYS A 160 -30.22 -3.06 -3.47
C CYS A 160 -30.13 -1.69 -2.80
N TYR A 161 -28.91 -1.22 -2.50
CA TYR A 161 -28.66 0.04 -1.80
C TYR A 161 -28.97 1.30 -2.61
N VAL A 162 -29.35 1.19 -3.89
CA VAL A 162 -29.93 2.33 -4.64
C VAL A 162 -31.20 2.87 -3.97
N ALA A 163 -31.83 2.04 -3.13
CA ALA A 163 -32.87 2.36 -2.16
C ALA A 163 -32.58 3.58 -1.25
N GLY A 164 -31.30 3.90 -1.02
CA GLY A 164 -30.87 4.90 -0.05
C GLY A 164 -31.12 4.46 1.40
N ASN A 165 -31.01 5.40 2.33
CA ASN A 165 -31.20 5.20 3.77
C ASN A 165 -32.68 5.16 4.19
N ARG A 166 -33.56 4.72 3.29
CA ARG A 166 -35.00 4.59 3.59
C ARG A 166 -35.24 3.53 4.65
N ARG A 167 -36.37 3.66 5.35
CA ARG A 167 -36.86 2.68 6.32
C ARG A 167 -38.07 1.96 5.75
N GLY A 168 -38.14 0.65 5.92
CA GLY A 168 -39.26 -0.17 5.47
C GLY A 168 -39.10 -0.68 4.03
N ALA A 169 -40.23 -0.98 3.38
CA ALA A 169 -40.25 -1.73 2.13
C ALA A 169 -39.53 -1.01 0.97
N ALA A 170 -38.71 -1.78 0.26
CA ALA A 170 -37.94 -1.39 -0.91
C ALA A 170 -38.35 -2.27 -2.12
N PRO A 171 -39.37 -1.87 -2.89
CA PRO A 171 -39.91 -2.69 -3.98
C PRO A 171 -39.01 -2.68 -5.24
N GLU A 172 -39.22 -3.66 -6.11
CA GLU A 172 -38.51 -3.86 -7.39
C GLU A 172 -39.03 -2.92 -8.49
N ILE A 173 -38.83 -1.61 -8.27
CA ILE A 173 -39.24 -0.54 -9.19
C ILE A 173 -38.05 0.31 -9.65
N PRO A 174 -38.16 1.05 -10.77
CA PRO A 174 -37.17 2.05 -11.19
C PRO A 174 -36.87 3.05 -10.07
N VAL A 175 -35.62 3.50 -9.99
CA VAL A 175 -35.18 4.38 -8.89
C VAL A 175 -35.92 5.71 -8.87
N ASP A 176 -36.26 6.24 -10.03
CA ASP A 176 -36.95 7.51 -10.26
C ASP A 176 -38.48 7.42 -10.11
N GLU A 177 -39.02 6.21 -10.06
CA GLU A 177 -40.42 5.95 -9.67
C GLU A 177 -40.58 5.77 -8.16
N SER A 178 -39.47 5.76 -7.40
CA SER A 178 -39.54 5.66 -5.95
C SER A 178 -40.20 6.90 -5.34
N PRO A 179 -41.11 6.77 -4.35
CA PRO A 179 -41.67 7.92 -3.64
C PRO A 179 -40.63 8.71 -2.83
N PHE A 180 -39.43 8.13 -2.64
CA PHE A 180 -38.30 8.76 -1.96
C PHE A 180 -37.28 9.35 -2.94
N TRP A 181 -37.55 9.28 -4.25
CA TRP A 181 -36.68 9.89 -5.25
C TRP A 181 -36.72 11.41 -5.17
N ILE A 182 -35.57 12.05 -5.22
CA ILE A 182 -35.46 13.51 -5.23
C ILE A 182 -35.54 13.95 -6.70
N SER A 183 -36.72 14.44 -7.11
CA SER A 183 -37.05 14.79 -8.50
C SER A 183 -36.09 15.78 -9.16
N ASP A 184 -35.46 16.65 -8.37
CA ASP A 184 -34.60 17.72 -8.87
C ASP A 184 -33.14 17.28 -9.11
N ILE A 185 -32.79 16.02 -8.80
CA ILE A 185 -31.46 15.51 -9.09
C ILE A 185 -31.30 15.28 -10.59
N ASN A 186 -30.30 15.94 -11.16
CA ASN A 186 -29.91 15.79 -12.55
C ASN A 186 -28.54 15.11 -12.62
N TRP A 187 -28.51 13.86 -13.10
CA TRP A 187 -27.28 13.08 -13.16
C TRP A 187 -26.20 13.73 -14.05
N GLN A 188 -26.56 14.46 -15.11
CA GLN A 188 -25.60 15.17 -15.96
C GLN A 188 -24.85 16.25 -15.16
N ARG A 189 -25.57 17.01 -14.32
CA ARG A 189 -24.97 18.02 -13.44
C ARG A 189 -24.06 17.40 -12.39
N GLU A 190 -24.42 16.22 -11.86
CA GLU A 190 -23.53 15.48 -10.94
C GLU A 190 -22.25 15.02 -11.64
N VAL A 191 -22.34 14.55 -12.90
CA VAL A 191 -21.17 14.18 -13.71
C VAL A 191 -20.26 15.38 -13.94
N ASP A 192 -20.82 16.51 -14.41
CA ASP A 192 -20.05 17.72 -14.66
C ASP A 192 -19.47 18.32 -13.36
N GLY A 193 -20.20 18.19 -12.25
CA GLY A 193 -19.73 18.58 -10.92
C GLY A 193 -18.52 17.76 -10.48
N ALA A 194 -18.60 16.42 -10.59
CA ALA A 194 -17.51 15.53 -10.21
C ALA A 194 -16.24 15.75 -11.05
N ARG A 195 -16.39 15.94 -12.38
CA ARG A 195 -15.27 16.26 -13.29
C ARG A 195 -14.61 17.59 -12.95
N ARG A 196 -15.40 18.64 -12.68
CA ARG A 196 -14.88 19.95 -12.26
C ARG A 196 -14.15 19.88 -10.92
N LEU A 197 -14.73 19.19 -9.94
CA LEU A 197 -14.13 19.00 -8.63
C LEU A 197 -12.73 18.36 -8.72
N ARG A 198 -12.53 17.40 -9.64
CA ARG A 198 -11.20 16.84 -9.90
C ARG A 198 -10.20 17.90 -10.34
N ALA A 199 -10.57 18.72 -11.31
CA ALA A 199 -9.72 19.81 -11.79
C ALA A 199 -9.43 20.84 -10.67
N ASP A 200 -10.45 21.19 -9.88
CA ASP A 200 -10.33 22.14 -8.78
C ASP A 200 -9.42 21.61 -7.66
N ALA A 201 -9.58 20.34 -7.27
CA ALA A 201 -8.71 19.69 -6.28
C ALA A 201 -7.26 19.61 -6.78
N GLU A 202 -7.05 19.27 -8.06
CA GLU A 202 -5.73 19.28 -8.68
C GLU A 202 -5.09 20.68 -8.64
N ALA A 203 -5.85 21.74 -8.97
CA ALA A 203 -5.37 23.11 -8.89
C ALA A 203 -5.07 23.55 -7.45
N ALA A 204 -5.95 23.23 -6.50
CA ALA A 204 -5.78 23.53 -5.08
C ALA A 204 -4.55 22.83 -4.48
N SER A 205 -4.27 21.59 -4.91
CA SER A 205 -3.10 20.82 -4.44
C SER A 205 -1.76 21.43 -4.84
N ARG A 206 -1.74 22.28 -5.88
CA ARG A 206 -0.53 22.93 -6.41
C ARG A 206 -0.33 24.36 -5.89
N GLN A 207 -1.16 24.81 -4.95
CA GLN A 207 -0.95 26.11 -4.30
C GLN A 207 0.33 26.09 -3.44
N PRO A 208 1.09 27.19 -3.36
CA PRO A 208 2.37 27.23 -2.65
C PRO A 208 2.27 26.74 -1.20
N GLU A 209 1.20 27.07 -0.48
CA GLU A 209 1.02 26.66 0.92
C GLU A 209 0.82 25.14 1.05
N GLN A 210 0.15 24.51 0.09
CA GLN A 210 -0.06 23.05 0.08
C GLN A 210 1.21 22.31 -0.33
N LEU A 211 1.91 22.79 -1.36
CA LEU A 211 3.21 22.23 -1.76
C LEU A 211 4.23 22.29 -0.62
N ALA A 212 4.27 23.40 0.12
CA ALA A 212 5.10 23.53 1.32
C ALA A 212 4.73 22.47 2.38
N ARG A 213 3.42 22.27 2.64
CA ARG A 213 2.95 21.24 3.57
C ARG A 213 3.32 19.82 3.14
N PHE A 214 3.15 19.47 1.87
CA PHE A 214 3.52 18.15 1.36
C PHE A 214 5.03 17.91 1.44
N MET A 215 5.83 18.94 1.16
CA MET A 215 7.28 18.89 1.31
C MET A 215 7.69 18.71 2.79
N ASP A 216 7.02 19.41 3.70
CA ASP A 216 7.27 19.28 5.14
C ASP A 216 6.87 17.89 5.66
N GLN A 217 5.77 17.32 5.18
CA GLN A 217 5.40 15.92 5.46
C GLN A 217 6.45 14.94 4.93
N ALA A 218 6.95 15.14 3.70
CA ALA A 218 8.00 14.31 3.13
C ALA A 218 9.29 14.37 3.96
N ARG A 219 9.70 15.57 4.40
CA ARG A 219 10.85 15.77 5.30
C ARG A 219 10.65 15.14 6.67
N GLN A 220 9.42 15.14 7.20
CA GLN A 220 9.11 14.48 8.47
C GLN A 220 9.26 12.96 8.36
N GLU A 221 8.71 12.33 7.30
CA GLU A 221 8.76 10.87 7.10
C GLU A 221 10.18 10.40 6.70
N LEU A 222 10.84 11.08 5.76
CA LEU A 222 12.10 10.59 5.17
C LEU A 222 13.36 11.24 5.75
N GLY A 223 13.27 12.42 6.37
CA GLY A 223 14.45 13.14 6.88
C GLY A 223 15.37 13.60 5.75
N GLY A 224 16.69 13.43 5.94
CA GLY A 224 17.73 13.80 4.98
C GLY A 224 17.90 12.82 3.80
N ALA A 225 16.81 12.22 3.31
CA ALA A 225 16.83 11.19 2.27
C ALA A 225 17.14 11.72 0.85
N GLY A 226 17.55 12.99 0.70
CA GLY A 226 17.85 13.60 -0.59
C GLY A 226 16.65 14.22 -1.31
N THR A 227 16.93 15.04 -2.33
CA THR A 227 15.92 15.86 -3.02
C THR A 227 14.99 15.03 -3.91
N PRO A 228 15.45 14.21 -4.87
CA PRO A 228 14.65 13.23 -5.61
C PRO A 228 13.65 12.42 -4.77
N LEU A 229 14.07 11.79 -3.67
CA LEU A 229 13.15 10.99 -2.85
C LEU A 229 12.12 11.86 -2.13
N LEU A 230 12.53 13.03 -1.62
CA LEU A 230 11.62 13.99 -1.02
C LEU A 230 10.60 14.51 -2.04
N ALA A 231 11.02 14.78 -3.28
CA ALA A 231 10.16 15.25 -4.35
C ALA A 231 9.15 14.18 -4.77
N ALA A 232 9.58 12.94 -4.98
CA ALA A 232 8.69 11.82 -5.30
C ALA A 232 7.67 11.57 -4.18
N LYS A 233 8.11 11.64 -2.92
CA LYS A 233 7.24 11.47 -1.75
C LYS A 233 6.27 12.64 -1.57
N SER A 234 6.72 13.87 -1.82
CA SER A 234 5.87 15.06 -1.80
C SER A 234 4.78 14.97 -2.87
N GLU A 235 5.12 14.52 -4.08
CA GLU A 235 4.14 14.28 -5.15
C GLU A 235 3.17 13.15 -4.80
N GLN A 236 3.63 12.10 -4.13
CA GLN A 236 2.75 11.06 -3.59
C GLN A 236 1.73 11.64 -2.60
N TYR A 237 2.16 12.45 -1.62
CA TYR A 237 1.22 13.08 -0.67
C TYR A 237 0.25 14.03 -1.35
N ARG A 238 0.68 14.76 -2.38
CA ARG A 238 -0.19 15.62 -3.17
C ARG A 238 -1.28 14.80 -3.85
N ALA A 239 -0.92 13.70 -4.50
CA ALA A 239 -1.87 12.79 -5.15
C ALA A 239 -2.84 12.14 -4.15
N ASP A 240 -2.33 11.70 -3.00
CA ASP A 240 -3.14 11.13 -1.91
C ASP A 240 -4.11 12.17 -1.32
N TRP A 241 -3.68 13.44 -1.21
CA TRP A 241 -4.53 14.54 -0.77
C TRP A 241 -5.67 14.81 -1.77
N VAL A 242 -5.38 14.86 -3.08
CA VAL A 242 -6.41 15.00 -4.13
C VAL A 242 -7.41 13.86 -4.04
N LYS A 243 -6.92 12.61 -3.92
CA LYS A 243 -7.77 11.43 -3.72
C LYS A 243 -8.68 11.62 -2.51
N ALA A 244 -8.13 12.03 -1.36
CA ALA A 244 -8.89 12.22 -0.12
C ALA A 244 -9.99 13.30 -0.26
N GLN A 245 -9.71 14.41 -0.94
CA GLN A 245 -10.73 15.45 -1.20
C GLN A 245 -11.91 14.91 -2.02
N LEU A 246 -11.63 14.12 -3.05
CA LEU A 246 -12.66 13.55 -3.92
C LEU A 246 -13.51 12.49 -3.21
N VAL A 247 -12.88 11.70 -2.33
CA VAL A 247 -13.58 10.73 -1.47
C VAL A 247 -14.51 11.46 -0.50
N GLU A 248 -14.00 12.48 0.19
CA GLU A 248 -14.79 13.23 1.16
C GLU A 248 -15.97 13.96 0.51
N ALA A 249 -15.75 14.57 -0.67
CA ALA A 249 -16.82 15.19 -1.43
C ALA A 249 -17.88 14.18 -1.87
N GLY A 250 -17.48 12.98 -2.31
CA GLY A 250 -18.41 11.91 -2.66
C GLY A 250 -19.23 11.44 -1.47
N ARG A 251 -18.58 11.22 -0.32
CA ARG A 251 -19.24 10.86 0.95
C ARG A 251 -20.25 11.94 1.38
N ALA A 252 -19.82 13.20 1.39
CA ALA A 252 -20.67 14.32 1.77
C ALA A 252 -21.87 14.48 0.80
N ARG A 253 -21.63 14.36 -0.52
CA ARG A 253 -22.70 14.47 -1.52
C ARG A 253 -23.73 13.36 -1.38
N ALA A 254 -23.28 12.10 -1.26
CA ALA A 254 -24.19 10.97 -1.06
C ALA A 254 -25.03 11.11 0.21
N ALA A 255 -24.40 11.47 1.33
CA ALA A 255 -25.10 11.69 2.59
C ALA A 255 -26.13 12.83 2.48
N SER A 256 -25.81 13.92 1.78
CA SER A 256 -26.73 15.05 1.57
C SER A 256 -27.98 14.70 0.77
N LEU A 257 -27.91 13.63 -0.04
CA LEU A 257 -29.00 13.15 -0.88
C LEU A 257 -29.67 11.88 -0.32
N GLY A 258 -29.24 11.41 0.87
CA GLY A 258 -29.86 10.29 1.56
C GLY A 258 -29.34 8.89 1.17
N TRP A 259 -28.20 8.79 0.47
CA TRP A 259 -27.53 7.50 0.24
C TRP A 259 -26.48 7.20 1.31
N PRO A 260 -26.21 5.91 1.59
CA PRO A 260 -25.21 5.51 2.58
C PRO A 260 -23.78 5.93 2.17
N ASP A 261 -23.48 5.93 0.87
CA ASP A 261 -22.19 6.33 0.32
C ASP A 261 -22.26 6.70 -1.17
N ALA A 262 -21.11 7.10 -1.71
CA ALA A 262 -20.96 7.45 -3.12
C ALA A 262 -21.19 6.26 -4.08
N TYR A 263 -20.97 5.02 -3.64
CA TYR A 263 -21.20 3.84 -4.47
C TYR A 263 -22.69 3.65 -4.74
N ALA A 264 -23.52 3.63 -3.70
CA ALA A 264 -24.96 3.51 -3.81
C ALA A 264 -25.58 4.66 -4.62
N MET A 265 -25.13 5.90 -4.35
CA MET A 265 -25.55 7.09 -5.10
C MET A 265 -25.21 6.98 -6.60
N THR A 266 -23.97 6.63 -6.95
CA THR A 266 -23.55 6.55 -8.36
C THR A 266 -24.21 5.39 -9.10
N LYS A 267 -24.53 4.28 -8.42
CA LYS A 267 -25.35 3.21 -9.00
C LYS A 267 -26.79 3.64 -9.25
N ALA A 268 -27.42 4.35 -8.31
CA ALA A 268 -28.78 4.87 -8.49
C ALA A 268 -28.86 5.84 -9.68
N LEU A 269 -27.94 6.81 -9.75
CA LEU A 269 -27.86 7.72 -10.88
C LEU A 269 -27.49 7.02 -12.19
N GLY A 270 -26.70 5.93 -12.12
CA GLY A 270 -26.37 5.10 -13.27
C GLY A 270 -27.57 4.37 -13.85
N GLU A 271 -28.48 3.86 -13.00
CA GLU A 271 -29.74 3.27 -13.45
C GLU A 271 -30.62 4.29 -14.18
N GLN A 272 -30.75 5.49 -13.61
CA GLN A 272 -31.52 6.58 -14.23
C GLN A 272 -30.90 7.00 -15.57
N ALA A 273 -29.57 7.20 -15.60
CA ALA A 273 -28.85 7.57 -16.81
C ALA A 273 -28.99 6.50 -17.91
N LEU A 274 -28.86 5.22 -17.55
CA LEU A 274 -29.06 4.11 -18.47
C LEU A 274 -30.49 4.07 -19.00
N GLY A 275 -31.50 4.18 -18.14
CA GLY A 275 -32.90 4.21 -18.54
C GLY A 275 -33.20 5.30 -19.57
N GLN A 276 -32.62 6.49 -19.39
CA GLN A 276 -32.79 7.63 -20.29
C GLN A 276 -31.96 7.54 -21.59
N ASN A 277 -30.88 6.76 -21.62
CA ASN A 277 -29.91 6.74 -22.74
C ASN A 277 -29.76 5.39 -23.43
N ARG A 278 -30.54 4.37 -23.05
CA ARG A 278 -30.43 3.02 -23.63
C ARG A 278 -30.79 2.91 -25.11
N GLY A 279 -31.52 3.89 -25.66
CA GLY A 279 -32.06 3.82 -27.02
C GLY A 279 -32.95 2.58 -27.19
N ALA A 280 -32.71 1.81 -28.27
CA ALA A 280 -33.45 0.58 -28.56
C ALA A 280 -32.91 -0.65 -27.81
N VAL A 281 -31.80 -0.53 -27.08
CA VAL A 281 -31.20 -1.66 -26.36
C VAL A 281 -32.14 -2.10 -25.22
N PRO A 282 -32.57 -3.38 -25.19
CA PRO A 282 -33.38 -3.89 -24.08
C PRO A 282 -32.52 -4.09 -22.83
N VAL A 283 -33.02 -3.64 -21.68
CA VAL A 283 -32.26 -3.59 -20.42
C VAL A 283 -32.97 -4.39 -19.32
N SER A 284 -32.20 -5.21 -18.61
CA SER A 284 -32.57 -5.76 -17.30
C SER A 284 -31.55 -5.32 -16.26
N VAL A 285 -32.01 -5.08 -15.03
CA VAL A 285 -31.18 -4.64 -13.91
C VAL A 285 -31.25 -5.69 -12.80
N VAL A 286 -30.10 -6.21 -12.39
CA VAL A 286 -29.98 -7.11 -11.24
C VAL A 286 -29.39 -6.33 -10.07
N ARG A 287 -30.12 -6.23 -8.96
CA ARG A 287 -29.73 -5.47 -7.76
C ARG A 287 -29.37 -6.45 -6.62
N PRO A 288 -28.11 -6.87 -6.49
CA PRO A 288 -27.68 -7.64 -5.33
C PRO A 288 -27.54 -6.80 -4.06
N ALA A 289 -27.74 -7.43 -2.90
CA ALA A 289 -27.36 -6.93 -1.59
C ALA A 289 -25.86 -7.13 -1.30
N ILE A 290 -25.43 -7.19 -0.03
CA ILE A 290 -24.01 -7.44 0.32
C ILE A 290 -23.65 -8.86 -0.09
N ILE A 291 -22.77 -8.98 -1.07
CA ILE A 291 -22.34 -10.28 -1.60
C ILE A 291 -21.22 -10.84 -0.72
N GLU A 292 -21.45 -12.01 -0.13
CA GLU A 292 -20.47 -12.73 0.69
C GLU A 292 -20.11 -14.10 0.08
N SER A 293 -19.32 -14.89 0.80
CA SER A 293 -18.79 -16.18 0.35
C SER A 293 -19.87 -17.11 -0.23
N ALA A 294 -19.50 -17.94 -1.20
CA ALA A 294 -20.40 -18.91 -1.81
C ALA A 294 -21.06 -19.84 -0.77
N TRP A 295 -22.34 -20.11 -0.95
CA TRP A 295 -23.09 -21.11 -0.16
C TRP A 295 -22.68 -22.52 -0.56
N SER A 296 -22.67 -22.79 -1.87
CA SER A 296 -22.39 -24.12 -2.41
C SER A 296 -21.30 -24.10 -3.48
N GLU A 297 -21.31 -23.09 -4.36
CA GLU A 297 -20.61 -23.18 -5.65
C GLU A 297 -19.75 -21.93 -5.93
N PRO A 298 -18.55 -22.04 -6.52
CA PRO A 298 -17.91 -23.25 -7.06
C PRO A 298 -17.45 -24.24 -5.97
N VAL A 299 -17.21 -23.74 -4.76
CA VAL A 299 -17.05 -24.52 -3.52
C VAL A 299 -17.64 -23.70 -2.36
N PRO A 300 -18.18 -24.35 -1.31
CA PRO A 300 -18.65 -23.63 -0.13
C PRO A 300 -17.53 -22.76 0.45
N GLY A 301 -17.84 -21.52 0.75
CA GLY A 301 -16.90 -20.59 1.39
C GLY A 301 -15.99 -19.86 0.39
N TRP A 302 -16.09 -20.15 -0.91
CA TRP A 302 -15.34 -19.42 -1.91
C TRP A 302 -15.64 -17.93 -1.85
N ILE A 303 -14.61 -17.14 -1.59
CA ILE A 303 -14.66 -15.68 -1.50
C ILE A 303 -13.41 -15.09 -2.14
N ARG A 304 -13.54 -13.89 -2.72
CA ARG A 304 -12.40 -13.20 -3.34
C ARG A 304 -12.33 -11.77 -2.85
N GLY A 305 -11.24 -11.47 -2.17
CA GLY A 305 -10.99 -10.14 -1.61
C GLY A 305 -11.12 -10.16 -0.09
N PHE A 306 -10.81 -9.02 0.52
CA PHE A 306 -10.91 -8.79 1.95
C PHE A 306 -11.36 -7.35 2.13
N ARG A 307 -12.64 -7.09 1.80
CA ARG A 307 -13.12 -5.73 1.49
C ARG A 307 -14.52 -5.40 2.00
N MET A 308 -15.31 -6.38 2.45
CA MET A 308 -16.68 -6.19 2.93
C MET A 308 -16.73 -6.46 4.45
N ALA A 309 -17.45 -7.48 4.93
CA ALA A 309 -17.56 -7.73 6.37
C ALA A 309 -16.25 -8.24 7.01
N GLU A 310 -15.35 -8.84 6.24
CA GLU A 310 -14.22 -9.62 6.75
C GLU A 310 -13.23 -8.79 7.60
N PRO A 311 -12.80 -7.57 7.20
CA PRO A 311 -11.94 -6.73 8.04
C PRO A 311 -12.55 -6.37 9.39
N VAL A 312 -13.88 -6.20 9.45
CA VAL A 312 -14.60 -5.86 10.68
C VAL A 312 -14.65 -7.08 11.60
N ILE A 313 -14.99 -8.25 11.05
CA ILE A 313 -15.01 -9.53 11.78
C ILE A 313 -13.64 -9.82 12.40
N ILE A 314 -12.55 -9.68 11.63
CA ILE A 314 -11.19 -9.92 12.13
C ILE A 314 -10.75 -8.85 13.15
N SER A 315 -11.16 -7.60 12.98
CA SER A 315 -10.87 -6.54 13.96
C SER A 315 -11.57 -6.79 15.30
N TYR A 316 -12.82 -7.27 15.26
CA TYR A 316 -13.55 -7.73 16.43
C TYR A 316 -12.84 -8.93 17.09
N ALA A 317 -12.47 -9.95 16.31
CA ALA A 317 -11.78 -11.14 16.81
C ALA A 317 -10.39 -10.85 17.43
N ARG A 318 -9.76 -9.73 17.06
CA ARG A 318 -8.52 -9.23 17.68
C ARG A 318 -8.74 -8.41 18.95
N GLY A 319 -9.99 -8.27 19.40
CA GLY A 319 -10.36 -7.47 20.57
C GLY A 319 -10.23 -5.95 20.35
N LEU A 320 -10.08 -5.49 19.10
CA LEU A 320 -9.90 -4.07 18.77
C LEU A 320 -11.22 -3.31 18.75
N LEU A 321 -12.32 -3.99 18.42
CA LEU A 321 -13.67 -3.46 18.43
C LEU A 321 -14.41 -4.07 19.62
N LYS A 322 -14.64 -3.28 20.67
CA LYS A 322 -15.40 -3.71 21.86
C LYS A 322 -16.91 -3.52 21.71
N GLU A 323 -17.30 -2.60 20.85
CA GLU A 323 -18.68 -2.19 20.61
C GLU A 323 -18.88 -2.12 19.07
N PHE A 324 -20.04 -2.56 18.56
CA PHE A 324 -20.35 -2.47 17.12
C PHE A 324 -21.41 -1.40 16.87
N PRO A 325 -21.20 -0.53 15.87
CA PRO A 325 -22.18 0.47 15.50
C PRO A 325 -23.32 -0.20 14.72
N GLY A 326 -24.49 -0.37 15.30
CA GLY A 326 -25.65 -0.92 14.58
C GLY A 326 -26.92 -0.94 15.41
N VAL A 327 -28.05 -1.06 14.72
CA VAL A 327 -29.36 -1.29 15.36
C VAL A 327 -29.52 -2.81 15.51
N PRO A 328 -29.61 -3.36 16.74
CA PRO A 328 -29.70 -4.80 16.99
C PRO A 328 -30.80 -5.49 16.16
N GLU A 329 -31.95 -4.81 16.05
CA GLU A 329 -33.16 -5.26 15.36
C GLU A 329 -33.10 -5.10 13.83
N GLY A 330 -32.07 -4.40 13.35
CA GLY A 330 -31.81 -4.18 11.92
C GLY A 330 -31.47 -5.48 11.20
N THR A 331 -31.91 -5.59 9.95
CA THR A 331 -31.55 -6.71 9.08
C THR A 331 -30.24 -6.41 8.36
N VAL A 332 -29.31 -7.36 8.38
CA VAL A 332 -28.08 -7.34 7.58
C VAL A 332 -28.36 -8.10 6.30
N ASP A 333 -28.57 -7.37 5.21
CA ASP A 333 -28.87 -7.98 3.92
C ASP A 333 -27.60 -8.55 3.26
N VAL A 334 -27.31 -9.80 3.61
CA VAL A 334 -26.23 -10.60 3.04
C VAL A 334 -26.79 -11.62 2.06
N ILE A 335 -26.11 -11.84 0.95
CA ILE A 335 -26.44 -12.85 -0.05
C ILE A 335 -25.17 -13.58 -0.53
N PRO A 336 -25.15 -14.93 -0.58
CA PRO A 336 -24.05 -15.68 -1.17
C PRO A 336 -23.85 -15.38 -2.67
N VAL A 337 -22.58 -15.32 -3.11
CA VAL A 337 -22.23 -14.98 -4.50
C VAL A 337 -22.83 -15.90 -5.55
N ASP A 338 -22.98 -17.19 -5.26
CA ASP A 338 -23.55 -18.18 -6.18
C ASP A 338 -25.03 -17.95 -6.45
N LEU A 339 -25.80 -17.48 -5.47
CA LEU A 339 -27.21 -17.12 -5.67
C LEU A 339 -27.35 -15.89 -6.57
N VAL A 340 -26.43 -14.92 -6.43
CA VAL A 340 -26.37 -13.75 -7.32
C VAL A 340 -25.98 -14.15 -8.75
N VAL A 341 -25.02 -15.06 -8.91
CA VAL A 341 -24.64 -15.60 -10.23
C VAL A 341 -25.83 -16.34 -10.85
N GLY A 342 -26.53 -17.18 -10.09
CA GLY A 342 -27.74 -17.87 -10.55
C GLY A 342 -28.79 -16.88 -11.06
N ALA A 343 -29.06 -15.82 -10.29
CA ALA A 343 -30.01 -14.77 -10.69
C ALA A 343 -29.59 -14.05 -11.99
N ILE A 344 -28.31 -13.68 -12.14
CA ILE A 344 -27.79 -13.01 -13.35
C ILE A 344 -27.97 -13.91 -14.58
N ILE A 345 -27.61 -15.19 -14.47
CA ILE A 345 -27.72 -16.15 -15.58
C ILE A 345 -29.20 -16.40 -15.90
N GLY A 346 -30.05 -16.59 -14.89
CA GLY A 346 -31.49 -16.76 -15.07
C GLY A 346 -32.15 -15.56 -15.75
N VAL A 347 -31.81 -14.33 -15.36
CA VAL A 347 -32.30 -13.10 -16.01
C VAL A 347 -31.81 -13.01 -17.45
N ALA A 348 -30.56 -13.36 -17.73
CA ALA A 348 -30.02 -13.38 -19.09
C ALA A 348 -30.72 -14.43 -19.98
N ALA A 349 -30.96 -15.63 -19.46
CA ALA A 349 -31.62 -16.72 -20.18
C ALA A 349 -33.10 -16.41 -20.47
N ARG A 350 -33.81 -15.84 -19.48
CA ARG A 350 -35.21 -15.42 -19.66
C ARG A 350 -35.38 -14.35 -20.74
N GLY A 351 -34.35 -13.52 -20.93
CA GLY A 351 -34.42 -12.34 -21.79
C GLY A 351 -35.22 -11.17 -21.18
N PRO A 352 -35.44 -10.11 -21.98
CA PRO A 352 -36.20 -8.93 -21.57
C PRO A 352 -37.66 -9.27 -21.26
N ALA A 353 -38.14 -8.95 -20.05
CA ALA A 353 -39.48 -9.33 -19.60
C ALA A 353 -40.59 -8.35 -20.03
N ASN A 354 -40.26 -7.06 -20.17
CA ASN A 354 -41.27 -6.02 -20.40
C ASN A 354 -41.40 -5.71 -21.89
N ALA A 355 -42.59 -5.91 -22.45
CA ALA A 355 -42.86 -5.70 -23.88
C ALA A 355 -42.81 -4.22 -24.31
N ASP A 356 -42.99 -3.29 -23.38
CA ASP A 356 -42.85 -1.84 -23.59
C ASP A 356 -41.38 -1.38 -23.57
N GLY A 357 -40.45 -2.30 -23.32
CA GLY A 357 -39.02 -2.03 -23.22
C GLY A 357 -38.59 -1.35 -21.92
N SER A 358 -39.49 -1.15 -20.96
CA SER A 358 -39.12 -0.63 -19.64
C SER A 358 -38.11 -1.56 -18.95
N PRO A 359 -37.14 -1.05 -18.17
CA PRO A 359 -36.15 -1.89 -17.51
C PRO A 359 -36.81 -2.91 -16.59
N ASP A 360 -36.49 -4.20 -16.77
CA ASP A 360 -36.90 -5.22 -15.80
C ASP A 360 -35.90 -5.30 -14.65
N ILE A 361 -36.38 -5.17 -13.41
CA ILE A 361 -35.54 -5.07 -12.22
C ILE A 361 -35.74 -6.32 -11.38
N THR A 362 -34.66 -6.98 -10.98
CA THR A 362 -34.67 -8.13 -10.06
C THR A 362 -33.74 -7.85 -8.89
N GLN A 363 -34.26 -7.84 -7.66
CA GLN A 363 -33.46 -7.70 -6.44
C GLN A 363 -33.02 -9.08 -5.94
N VAL A 364 -31.75 -9.19 -5.56
CA VAL A 364 -31.15 -10.40 -5.01
C VAL A 364 -30.68 -10.12 -3.59
N ALA A 365 -31.56 -10.39 -2.63
CA ALA A 365 -31.39 -10.09 -1.22
C ALA A 365 -32.00 -11.21 -0.36
N SER A 366 -31.70 -11.21 0.93
CA SER A 366 -32.27 -12.18 1.87
C SER A 366 -33.28 -11.57 2.83
N GLY A 367 -33.23 -10.26 3.09
CA GLY A 367 -33.88 -9.64 4.24
C GLY A 367 -35.40 -9.72 4.28
N SER A 368 -36.09 -9.80 3.15
CA SER A 368 -37.55 -9.96 3.11
C SER A 368 -38.02 -11.42 3.19
N ALA A 369 -37.17 -12.39 2.82
CA ALA A 369 -37.54 -13.81 2.71
C ALA A 369 -36.88 -14.71 3.75
N ASN A 370 -35.66 -14.39 4.18
CA ASN A 370 -34.83 -15.12 5.14
C ASN A 370 -33.93 -14.13 5.93
N PRO A 371 -34.50 -13.31 6.83
CA PRO A 371 -33.79 -12.20 7.46
C PRO A 371 -32.68 -12.65 8.42
N LEU A 372 -31.47 -12.09 8.26
CA LEU A 372 -30.40 -12.17 9.25
C LEU A 372 -30.35 -10.88 10.08
N LYS A 373 -30.68 -10.95 11.36
CA LYS A 373 -30.61 -9.79 12.27
C LYS A 373 -29.19 -9.51 12.74
N TYR A 374 -28.85 -8.23 12.97
CA TYR A 374 -27.54 -7.85 13.49
C TYR A 374 -27.20 -8.56 14.79
N GLU A 375 -28.15 -8.62 15.73
CA GLU A 375 -27.98 -9.34 17.00
C GLU A 375 -27.62 -10.82 16.79
N ARG A 376 -28.25 -11.46 15.79
CA ARG A 376 -28.05 -12.88 15.49
C ARG A 376 -26.67 -13.10 14.87
N LEU A 377 -26.31 -12.28 13.88
CA LEU A 377 -24.98 -12.33 13.27
C LEU A 377 -23.88 -12.13 14.32
N VAL A 378 -24.03 -11.13 15.18
CA VAL A 378 -23.13 -10.85 16.31
C VAL A 378 -22.98 -12.06 17.21
N GLY A 379 -24.07 -12.68 17.63
CA GLY A 379 -24.04 -13.90 18.45
C GLY A 379 -23.34 -15.07 17.75
N LEU A 380 -23.57 -15.26 16.45
CA LEU A 380 -22.92 -16.31 15.66
C LEU A 380 -21.40 -16.08 15.56
N VAL A 381 -20.96 -14.84 15.31
CA VAL A 381 -19.54 -14.48 15.27
C VAL A 381 -18.87 -14.65 16.63
N GLN A 382 -19.50 -14.14 17.70
CA GLN A 382 -18.96 -14.23 19.06
C GLN A 382 -18.81 -15.68 19.52
N SER A 383 -19.84 -16.50 19.33
CA SER A 383 -19.79 -17.93 19.68
C SER A 383 -18.67 -18.67 18.95
N TRP A 384 -18.53 -18.43 17.65
CA TRP A 384 -17.48 -19.10 16.87
C TRP A 384 -16.06 -18.74 17.34
N PHE A 385 -15.79 -17.45 17.61
CA PHE A 385 -14.46 -17.03 18.10
C PHE A 385 -14.22 -17.33 19.58
N ALA A 386 -15.27 -17.58 20.37
CA ALA A 386 -15.11 -18.13 21.70
C ALA A 386 -14.55 -19.56 21.65
N ASP A 387 -15.01 -20.37 20.68
CA ASP A 387 -14.53 -21.73 20.45
C ASP A 387 -13.20 -21.77 19.65
N HIS A 388 -12.97 -20.77 18.79
CA HIS A 388 -11.80 -20.66 17.91
C HIS A 388 -11.07 -19.32 18.10
N PRO A 389 -10.47 -19.06 19.28
CA PRO A 389 -9.86 -17.77 19.56
C PRO A 389 -8.68 -17.50 18.62
N LEU A 390 -8.51 -16.23 18.26
CA LEU A 390 -7.29 -15.81 17.56
C LEU A 390 -6.13 -15.76 18.55
N TYR A 391 -4.93 -16.07 18.06
CA TYR A 391 -3.73 -16.04 18.89
C TYR A 391 -2.85 -14.83 18.57
N ASP A 392 -2.30 -14.21 19.62
CA ASP A 392 -1.35 -13.11 19.49
C ASP A 392 0.06 -13.58 19.09
N SER A 393 1.00 -12.63 18.99
CA SER A 393 2.40 -12.94 18.64
C SER A 393 3.12 -13.81 19.68
N GLU A 394 2.62 -13.86 20.92
CA GLU A 394 3.18 -14.64 22.01
C GLU A 394 2.52 -16.02 22.13
N GLY A 395 1.49 -16.29 21.32
CA GLY A 395 0.72 -17.54 21.33
C GLY A 395 -0.31 -17.59 22.45
N GLN A 396 -0.75 -16.43 22.95
CA GLN A 396 -1.87 -16.34 23.89
C GLN A 396 -3.19 -16.17 23.12
N PRO A 397 -4.27 -16.85 23.55
CA PRO A 397 -5.60 -16.64 22.96
C PRO A 397 -6.10 -15.25 23.31
N ILE A 398 -6.61 -14.55 22.30
CA ILE A 398 -7.25 -13.24 22.44
C ILE A 398 -8.70 -13.49 22.84
N SER A 399 -9.09 -13.00 24.00
CA SER A 399 -10.49 -13.02 24.43
C SER A 399 -11.29 -12.05 23.58
N VAL A 400 -12.33 -12.56 22.91
CA VAL A 400 -13.33 -11.69 22.29
C VAL A 400 -14.11 -10.97 23.38
N PRO A 401 -14.34 -9.64 23.24
CA PRO A 401 -15.09 -8.87 24.23
C PRO A 401 -16.58 -9.23 24.17
N ASP A 402 -17.24 -9.22 25.34
CA ASP A 402 -18.70 -9.28 25.43
C ASP A 402 -19.31 -8.06 24.74
N TRP A 403 -20.24 -8.32 23.82
CA TRP A 403 -20.70 -7.31 22.88
C TRP A 403 -21.78 -6.41 23.49
N GLY A 404 -21.47 -5.12 23.64
CA GLY A 404 -22.45 -4.09 24.01
C GLY A 404 -22.97 -3.32 22.79
N TYR A 405 -24.29 -3.11 22.71
CA TYR A 405 -24.88 -2.22 21.72
C TYR A 405 -24.71 -0.76 22.15
N THR A 406 -24.16 0.07 21.27
CA THR A 406 -24.02 1.51 21.52
C THR A 406 -24.21 2.29 20.23
N THR A 407 -24.43 3.60 20.36
CA THR A 407 -24.52 4.50 19.21
C THR A 407 -23.16 4.66 18.51
N ARG A 408 -23.19 4.70 17.16
CA ARG A 408 -22.03 4.91 16.27
C ARG A 408 -21.12 6.06 16.74
N ASN A 409 -21.71 7.20 17.11
CA ASN A 409 -20.98 8.40 17.53
C ASN A 409 -20.08 8.17 18.75
N LYS A 410 -20.48 7.28 19.67
CA LYS A 410 -19.71 6.97 20.88
C LYS A 410 -18.46 6.15 20.53
N VAL A 411 -18.59 5.12 19.67
CA VAL A 411 -17.46 4.28 19.23
C VAL A 411 -16.45 5.12 18.45
N GLN A 412 -16.94 5.91 17.50
CA GLN A 412 -16.12 6.83 16.71
C GLN A 412 -15.33 7.78 17.61
N GLY A 413 -16.01 8.44 18.56
CA GLY A 413 -15.33 9.35 19.50
C GLY A 413 -14.32 8.68 20.43
N GLN A 414 -14.50 7.41 20.80
CA GLN A 414 -13.49 6.65 21.57
C GLN A 414 -12.23 6.38 20.73
N LEU A 415 -12.40 5.93 19.49
CA LEU A 415 -11.30 5.65 18.57
C LEU A 415 -10.54 6.92 18.18
N GLU A 416 -11.23 8.04 17.94
CA GLU A 416 -10.62 9.35 17.68
C GLU A 416 -9.76 9.86 18.84
N ARG A 417 -10.25 9.69 20.09
CA ARG A 417 -9.47 10.01 21.29
C ARG A 417 -8.22 9.13 21.40
N ALA A 418 -8.37 7.82 21.20
CA ALA A 418 -7.25 6.89 21.22
C ALA A 418 -6.20 7.23 20.15
N ARG A 419 -6.63 7.51 18.91
CA ARG A 419 -5.76 7.95 17.80
C ARG A 419 -4.99 9.22 18.19
N THR A 420 -5.69 10.23 18.71
CA THR A 420 -5.08 11.52 19.11
C THR A 420 -4.02 11.35 20.21
N VAL A 421 -4.27 10.46 21.19
CA VAL A 421 -3.30 10.15 22.25
C VAL A 421 -2.07 9.46 21.68
N LEU A 422 -2.25 8.48 20.80
CA LEU A 422 -1.16 7.76 20.15
C LEU A 422 -0.32 8.69 19.26
N GLU A 423 -0.94 9.57 18.47
CA GLU A 423 -0.24 10.58 17.67
C GLU A 423 0.62 11.53 18.52
N LYS A 424 0.10 12.00 19.66
CA LYS A 424 0.87 12.84 20.59
C LYS A 424 2.06 12.07 21.19
N THR A 425 1.84 10.81 21.53
CA THR A 425 2.87 9.93 22.10
C THR A 425 3.98 9.67 21.08
N GLU A 426 3.63 9.36 19.83
CA GLU A 426 4.58 9.16 18.73
C GLU A 426 5.44 10.41 18.47
N LYS A 427 4.83 11.61 18.47
CA LYS A 427 5.58 12.87 18.33
C LYS A 427 6.61 13.08 19.45
N LEU A 428 6.25 12.75 20.70
CA LEU A 428 7.16 12.82 21.83
C LEU A 428 8.32 11.81 21.70
N ILE A 429 8.03 10.59 21.24
CA ILE A 429 9.04 9.54 21.06
C ILE A 429 9.99 9.87 19.91
N GLY A 430 9.46 10.33 18.78
CA GLY A 430 10.26 10.70 17.61
C GLY A 430 11.22 11.86 17.86
N ALA A 431 10.96 12.70 18.88
CA ALA A 431 11.85 13.77 19.29
C ALA A 431 13.05 13.28 20.14
N MET A 432 13.01 12.05 20.67
CA MET A 432 14.08 11.49 21.51
C MET A 432 15.17 10.80 20.67
N PRO A 433 16.47 10.95 21.02
CA PRO A 433 17.59 10.33 20.31
C PRO A 433 17.73 8.84 20.67
N LEU A 434 16.73 8.03 20.32
CA LEU A 434 16.72 6.58 20.57
C LEU A 434 17.41 5.83 19.42
N ARG A 435 18.14 4.75 19.74
CA ARG A 435 18.79 3.86 18.76
C ARG A 435 18.66 2.40 19.19
N GLY A 436 18.69 1.48 18.23
CA GLY A 436 18.64 0.04 18.50
C GLY A 436 17.35 -0.37 19.20
N LYS A 437 17.45 -1.18 20.27
CA LYS A 437 16.30 -1.74 21.02
C LYS A 437 15.29 -0.70 21.52
N GLN A 438 15.72 0.54 21.79
CA GLN A 438 14.81 1.60 22.25
C GLN A 438 13.90 2.12 21.13
N ALA A 439 14.33 2.05 19.87
CA ALA A 439 13.51 2.38 18.70
C ALA A 439 12.38 1.35 18.44
N GLU A 440 12.43 0.18 19.08
CA GLU A 440 11.35 -0.81 19.02
C GLU A 440 10.06 -0.30 19.70
N TRP A 441 10.19 0.52 20.74
CA TRP A 441 9.04 1.08 21.43
C TRP A 441 8.27 2.08 20.55
N SER A 442 8.97 2.93 19.81
CA SER A 442 8.37 3.87 18.84
C SER A 442 7.53 3.15 17.80
N ALA A 443 8.06 2.07 17.24
CA ALA A 443 7.36 1.31 16.22
C ALA A 443 6.13 0.58 16.77
N LYS A 444 6.15 0.11 18.02
CA LYS A 444 4.98 -0.49 18.67
C LYS A 444 3.84 0.52 18.83
N VAL A 445 4.15 1.77 19.16
CA VAL A 445 3.17 2.85 19.26
C VAL A 445 2.57 3.19 17.89
N GLU A 446 3.41 3.28 16.86
CA GLU A 446 2.97 3.52 15.47
C GLU A 446 2.06 2.39 14.96
N GLU A 447 2.42 1.12 15.22
CA GLU A 447 1.60 -0.04 14.87
C GLU A 447 0.22 0.00 15.55
N GLN A 448 0.16 0.39 16.82
CA GLN A 448 -1.09 0.59 17.54
C GLN A 448 -1.92 1.73 16.94
N ARG A 449 -1.29 2.85 16.58
CA ARG A 449 -1.96 3.98 15.93
C ARG A 449 -2.59 3.55 14.61
N ASP A 450 -1.82 2.86 13.76
CA ASP A 450 -2.29 2.38 12.47
C ASP A 450 -3.46 1.40 12.63
N THR A 451 -3.39 0.54 13.66
CA THR A 451 -4.47 -0.38 14.01
C THR A 451 -5.75 0.36 14.42
N VAL A 452 -5.65 1.37 15.27
CA VAL A 452 -6.80 2.21 15.69
C VAL A 452 -7.36 2.99 14.50
N SER A 453 -6.50 3.56 13.66
CA SER A 453 -6.92 4.28 12.45
C SER A 453 -7.69 3.38 11.49
N ARG A 454 -7.25 2.13 11.26
CA ARG A 454 -7.99 1.16 10.45
C ARG A 454 -9.36 0.83 11.05
N ALA A 455 -9.41 0.59 12.36
CA ALA A 455 -10.67 0.34 13.06
C ALA A 455 -11.66 1.51 12.91
N LEU A 456 -11.17 2.75 13.04
CA LEU A 456 -11.97 3.97 12.84
C LEU A 456 -12.51 4.05 11.41
N THR A 457 -11.64 3.84 10.40
CA THR A 457 -12.05 3.82 9.00
C THR A 457 -13.14 2.77 8.76
N TYR A 458 -13.02 1.57 9.31
CA TYR A 458 -14.05 0.55 9.16
C TYR A 458 -15.37 0.96 9.83
N VAL A 459 -15.33 1.46 11.07
CA VAL A 459 -16.52 1.97 11.76
C VAL A 459 -17.23 3.07 10.94
N GLU A 460 -16.47 3.98 10.33
CA GLU A 460 -17.04 5.04 9.49
C GLU A 460 -17.67 4.53 8.19
N LEU A 461 -17.02 3.59 7.50
CA LEU A 461 -17.48 3.06 6.22
C LEU A 461 -18.71 2.15 6.40
N TYR A 462 -18.65 1.22 7.36
CA TYR A 462 -19.73 0.25 7.57
C TYR A 462 -20.88 0.81 8.40
N GLY A 463 -20.65 1.85 9.20
CA GLY A 463 -21.67 2.44 10.06
C GLY A 463 -22.88 3.03 9.33
N ALA A 464 -22.80 3.28 8.01
CA ALA A 464 -23.96 3.73 7.22
C ALA A 464 -24.89 2.56 6.86
N TYR A 465 -24.30 1.41 6.53
CA TYR A 465 -25.01 0.17 6.20
C TYR A 465 -25.68 -0.47 7.40
N THR A 466 -25.09 -0.32 8.59
CA THR A 466 -25.68 -0.81 9.85
C THR A 466 -26.83 0.03 10.39
N SER A 467 -27.07 1.19 9.78
CA SER A 467 -28.23 2.05 10.04
C SER A 467 -29.31 1.97 8.95
N CYS A 468 -29.08 1.21 7.88
CA CYS A 468 -30.07 1.01 6.82
C CYS A 468 -31.15 0.03 7.31
N GLU A 469 -32.41 0.46 7.30
CA GLU A 469 -33.56 -0.34 7.69
C GLU A 469 -34.48 -0.62 6.49
N ALA A 470 -33.91 -0.63 5.28
CA ALA A 470 -34.62 -0.97 4.06
C ALA A 470 -34.85 -2.49 4.00
N ILE A 471 -36.06 -2.90 3.59
CA ILE A 471 -36.43 -4.31 3.41
C ILE A 471 -36.61 -4.55 1.92
N TYR A 472 -35.62 -5.16 1.28
CA TYR A 472 -35.61 -5.38 -0.17
C TYR A 472 -36.57 -6.50 -0.56
N GLY A 473 -37.63 -6.17 -1.32
CA GLY A 473 -38.56 -7.16 -1.87
C GLY A 473 -37.89 -8.05 -2.93
N VAL A 474 -38.17 -9.36 -2.91
CA VAL A 474 -37.55 -10.35 -3.81
C VAL A 474 -38.60 -11.15 -4.58
N ASP A 475 -39.78 -10.57 -4.80
CA ASP A 475 -40.92 -11.26 -5.42
C ASP A 475 -40.60 -11.74 -6.84
N ARG A 476 -39.93 -10.92 -7.66
CA ARG A 476 -39.51 -11.30 -9.02
C ARG A 476 -38.40 -12.33 -9.02
N LEU A 477 -37.49 -12.31 -8.04
CA LEU A 477 -36.47 -13.34 -7.86
C LEU A 477 -37.09 -14.70 -7.55
N LEU A 478 -38.03 -14.75 -6.61
CA LEU A 478 -38.73 -15.98 -6.24
C LEU A 478 -39.63 -16.47 -7.38
N ALA A 479 -40.27 -15.57 -8.11
CA ALA A 479 -41.02 -15.90 -9.32
C ALA A 479 -40.10 -16.48 -10.42
N LEU A 480 -38.90 -15.91 -10.60
CA LEU A 480 -37.90 -16.43 -11.55
C LEU A 480 -37.46 -17.83 -11.16
N GLN A 481 -37.06 -18.05 -9.90
CA GLN A 481 -36.71 -19.38 -9.36
C GLN A 481 -37.85 -20.39 -9.59
N GLY A 482 -39.10 -20.00 -9.29
CA GLY A 482 -40.27 -20.86 -9.48
C GLY A 482 -40.61 -21.17 -10.94
N SER A 483 -40.05 -20.42 -11.89
CA SER A 483 -40.29 -20.59 -13.33
C SER A 483 -39.23 -21.45 -14.04
N LEU A 484 -38.16 -21.85 -13.32
CA LEU A 484 -37.07 -22.66 -13.84
C LEU A 484 -37.53 -24.09 -14.14
N ALA A 485 -37.02 -24.67 -15.24
CA ALA A 485 -37.36 -26.02 -15.68
C ALA A 485 -36.28 -27.04 -15.25
N GLY A 486 -36.67 -28.32 -15.17
CA GLY A 486 -35.73 -29.42 -14.93
C GLY A 486 -34.89 -29.26 -13.66
N THR A 487 -33.58 -29.46 -13.79
CA THR A 487 -32.59 -29.36 -12.69
C THR A 487 -31.99 -27.96 -12.54
N ASP A 488 -32.48 -26.96 -13.27
CA ASP A 488 -31.93 -25.60 -13.20
C ASP A 488 -32.14 -24.95 -11.84
N GLY A 489 -33.24 -25.28 -11.15
CA GLY A 489 -33.50 -24.78 -9.80
C GLY A 489 -32.41 -25.15 -8.79
N GLU A 490 -31.73 -26.28 -9.02
CA GLU A 490 -30.58 -26.73 -8.23
C GLU A 490 -29.26 -26.17 -8.79
N THR A 491 -29.09 -26.20 -10.12
CA THR A 491 -27.85 -25.81 -10.80
C THR A 491 -27.59 -24.30 -10.73
N PHE A 492 -28.64 -23.49 -10.83
CA PHE A 492 -28.63 -22.03 -10.82
C PHE A 492 -29.51 -21.48 -9.68
N CYS A 493 -29.50 -22.16 -8.53
CA CYS A 493 -30.28 -21.77 -7.36
C CYS A 493 -30.09 -20.27 -7.03
N MET A 494 -31.21 -19.55 -6.95
CA MET A 494 -31.25 -18.13 -6.57
C MET A 494 -32.22 -17.86 -5.42
N ASP A 495 -32.74 -18.92 -4.76
CA ASP A 495 -33.64 -18.80 -3.62
C ASP A 495 -32.88 -18.50 -2.32
N PRO A 496 -33.03 -17.33 -1.70
CA PRO A 496 -32.33 -17.00 -0.45
C PRO A 496 -32.79 -17.82 0.76
N ARG A 497 -33.94 -18.52 0.67
CA ARG A 497 -34.49 -19.32 1.78
C ARG A 497 -33.73 -20.63 2.01
N VAL A 498 -32.87 -21.04 1.09
CA VAL A 498 -32.03 -22.25 1.24
C VAL A 498 -30.88 -22.06 2.23
N VAL A 499 -30.55 -20.80 2.55
CA VAL A 499 -29.42 -20.48 3.42
C VAL A 499 -29.81 -20.71 4.88
N ASP A 500 -29.22 -21.73 5.50
CA ASP A 500 -29.23 -21.90 6.96
C ASP A 500 -28.13 -21.01 7.55
N TRP A 501 -28.51 -19.98 8.30
CA TRP A 501 -27.56 -18.97 8.80
C TRP A 501 -26.56 -19.52 9.80
N ASP A 502 -26.93 -20.48 10.64
CA ASP A 502 -26.03 -21.11 11.61
C ASP A 502 -24.95 -21.91 10.88
N HIS A 503 -25.37 -22.77 9.95
CA HIS A 503 -24.47 -23.53 9.11
C HIS A 503 -23.58 -22.61 8.25
N TYR A 504 -24.18 -21.64 7.57
CA TYR A 504 -23.45 -20.73 6.71
C TYR A 504 -22.39 -19.94 7.47
N VAL A 505 -22.74 -19.33 8.61
CA VAL A 505 -21.78 -18.49 9.34
C VAL A 505 -20.68 -19.34 9.98
N HIS A 506 -21.03 -20.44 10.67
CA HIS A 506 -20.06 -21.22 11.44
C HIS A 506 -19.22 -22.19 10.61
N GLN A 507 -19.83 -22.83 9.62
CA GLN A 507 -19.18 -23.92 8.87
C GLN A 507 -18.60 -23.46 7.52
N ILE A 508 -19.09 -22.34 6.98
CA ILE A 508 -18.73 -21.89 5.63
C ILE A 508 -17.99 -20.55 5.66
N HIS A 509 -18.64 -19.50 6.15
CA HIS A 509 -18.16 -18.12 6.02
C HIS A 509 -16.98 -17.80 6.95
N LEU A 510 -17.11 -18.02 8.27
CA LEU A 510 -16.04 -17.67 9.23
C LEU A 510 -14.74 -18.46 9.03
N PRO A 511 -14.75 -19.78 8.76
CA PRO A 511 -13.54 -20.51 8.40
C PRO A 511 -12.81 -19.88 7.20
N SER A 512 -13.57 -19.52 6.16
CA SER A 512 -13.05 -18.88 4.96
C SER A 512 -12.45 -17.50 5.25
N VAL A 513 -13.11 -16.70 6.11
CA VAL A 513 -12.61 -15.38 6.56
C VAL A 513 -11.28 -15.52 7.30
N VAL A 514 -11.15 -16.49 8.21
CA VAL A 514 -9.92 -16.75 8.96
C VAL A 514 -8.78 -17.20 8.05
N GLU A 515 -9.06 -18.11 7.12
CA GLU A 515 -8.08 -18.57 6.12
C GLU A 515 -7.57 -17.42 5.25
N HIS A 516 -8.50 -16.62 4.70
CA HIS A 516 -8.16 -15.47 3.85
C HIS A 516 -7.41 -14.38 4.60
N ALA A 517 -7.77 -14.13 5.86
CA ALA A 517 -7.07 -13.18 6.73
C ALA A 517 -5.68 -13.69 7.17
N ARG A 518 -5.39 -14.98 6.96
CA ARG A 518 -4.15 -15.66 7.39
C ARG A 518 -3.88 -15.47 8.89
N VAL A 519 -4.94 -15.46 9.69
CA VAL A 519 -4.85 -15.35 11.15
C VAL A 519 -4.80 -16.74 11.77
N ARG A 520 -4.19 -16.84 12.95
CA ARG A 520 -4.02 -18.13 13.64
C ARG A 520 -5.15 -18.36 14.63
N THR A 521 -5.79 -19.52 14.50
CA THR A 521 -6.76 -20.06 15.46
C THR A 521 -6.20 -21.26 16.24
N ASP A 522 -4.90 -21.56 16.09
CA ASP A 522 -4.21 -22.59 16.89
C ASP A 522 -3.06 -22.02 17.73
N GLY A 523 -2.93 -22.54 18.96
CA GLY A 523 -1.88 -22.13 19.90
C GLY A 523 -0.49 -22.69 19.59
N ARG A 524 -0.30 -23.30 18.41
CA ARG A 524 0.97 -23.89 18.03
C ARG A 524 1.94 -22.76 17.69
N LYS A 525 3.05 -22.65 18.44
CA LYS A 525 4.21 -21.88 17.99
C LYS A 525 4.62 -22.41 16.62
N GLY A 526 4.44 -21.60 15.58
CA GLY A 526 4.72 -22.01 14.21
C GLY A 526 6.11 -22.62 14.11
N ARG A 527 6.19 -23.87 13.62
CA ARG A 527 7.45 -24.58 13.34
C ARG A 527 8.21 -24.00 12.13
N GLY A 528 7.74 -22.88 11.57
CA GLY A 528 8.36 -22.21 10.44
C GLY A 528 9.54 -21.34 10.85
N GLU A 529 10.53 -21.26 9.97
CA GLU A 529 11.66 -20.32 10.05
C GLU A 529 11.14 -18.89 10.32
N SER A 530 11.78 -18.16 11.23
CA SER A 530 11.35 -16.79 11.55
C SER A 530 11.49 -15.90 10.31
N ARG A 531 10.67 -14.85 10.20
CA ARG A 531 10.79 -13.88 9.09
C ARG A 531 12.22 -13.34 8.98
N THR A 532 12.85 -13.07 10.12
CA THR A 532 14.23 -12.58 10.21
C THR A 532 15.21 -13.60 9.65
N ASP A 533 15.06 -14.88 9.96
CA ASP A 533 15.95 -15.94 9.46
C ASP A 533 15.78 -16.13 7.95
N ARG A 534 14.54 -16.11 7.45
CA ARG A 534 14.25 -16.17 6.01
C ARG A 534 14.89 -15.00 5.25
N LEU A 535 14.75 -13.77 5.76
CA LEU A 535 15.36 -12.58 5.15
C LEU A 535 16.89 -12.65 5.21
N ARG A 536 17.46 -13.12 6.33
CA ARG A 536 18.91 -13.32 6.48
C ARG A 536 19.44 -14.34 5.47
N ARG A 537 18.72 -15.44 5.23
CA ARG A 537 19.07 -16.43 4.21
C ARG A 537 19.07 -15.84 2.80
N GLN A 538 18.08 -15.00 2.48
CA GLN A 538 18.02 -14.33 1.18
C GLN A 538 19.19 -13.37 0.97
N VAL A 539 19.52 -12.58 1.99
CA VAL A 539 20.68 -11.68 2.00
C VAL A 539 22.00 -12.44 1.83
N LEU A 540 22.11 -13.64 2.41
CA LEU A 540 23.29 -14.50 2.32
C LEU A 540 23.16 -15.59 1.24
N SER A 541 22.33 -15.40 0.22
CA SER A 541 22.26 -16.35 -0.90
C SER A 541 23.54 -16.26 -1.74
N PRO A 542 24.13 -17.38 -2.19
CA PRO A 542 25.24 -17.36 -3.14
C PRO A 542 24.94 -16.63 -4.46
N ASP A 543 23.66 -16.44 -4.79
CA ASP A 543 23.24 -15.74 -6.02
C ASP A 543 23.42 -14.21 -5.95
N ARG A 544 23.66 -13.64 -4.77
CA ARG A 544 23.88 -12.18 -4.68
C ARG A 544 25.23 -11.84 -5.31
N GLN A 545 25.31 -10.67 -5.93
CA GLN A 545 26.49 -10.27 -6.69
C GLN A 545 27.36 -9.25 -5.94
N LEU A 546 26.73 -8.42 -5.11
CA LEU A 546 27.33 -7.24 -4.50
C LEU A 546 26.82 -7.05 -3.07
N ALA A 547 27.72 -6.66 -2.16
CA ALA A 547 27.38 -6.23 -0.81
C ALA A 547 28.06 -4.89 -0.49
N ALA A 548 27.25 -3.83 -0.42
CA ALA A 548 27.65 -2.48 -0.06
C ALA A 548 27.47 -2.22 1.44
N PHE A 549 28.45 -1.59 2.06
CA PHE A 549 28.44 -1.27 3.49
C PHE A 549 28.67 0.22 3.70
N ASP A 550 27.87 0.81 4.59
CA ASP A 550 28.25 2.02 5.30
C ASP A 550 29.28 1.71 6.41
N LEU A 551 30.00 2.72 6.88
CA LEU A 551 31.01 2.58 7.94
C LEU A 551 30.47 2.94 9.32
N GLU A 552 30.01 4.18 9.50
CA GLU A 552 29.68 4.76 10.80
C GLU A 552 28.39 4.18 11.40
N ASN A 553 28.48 3.64 12.61
CA ASN A 553 27.42 2.90 13.32
C ASN A 553 26.89 1.63 12.60
N THR A 554 27.32 1.39 11.36
CA THR A 554 27.11 0.14 10.63
C THR A 554 28.22 -0.88 10.94
N LEU A 555 29.48 -0.57 10.61
CA LEU A 555 30.63 -1.44 10.89
C LEU A 555 31.34 -1.07 12.20
N ILE A 556 31.36 0.22 12.55
CA ILE A 556 32.03 0.74 13.75
C ILE A 556 31.10 1.65 14.55
N ALA A 557 31.09 1.55 15.88
CA ALA A 557 30.33 2.43 16.75
C ALA A 557 31.00 3.80 16.95
N SER A 558 31.22 4.52 15.86
CA SER A 558 31.94 5.80 15.79
C SER A 558 31.28 6.77 14.80
N ASN A 559 31.78 8.00 14.76
CA ASN A 559 31.41 9.01 13.77
C ASN A 559 32.65 9.82 13.31
N VAL A 560 32.50 10.59 12.24
CA VAL A 560 33.56 11.43 11.66
C VAL A 560 34.15 12.43 12.66
N VAL A 561 33.35 12.93 13.60
CA VAL A 561 33.81 13.87 14.65
C VAL A 561 34.79 13.20 15.59
N THR A 562 34.54 11.94 15.93
CA THR A 562 35.44 11.14 16.78
C THR A 562 36.78 10.90 16.06
N SER A 563 36.75 10.52 14.79
CA SER A 563 37.98 10.28 14.01
C SER A 563 38.82 11.55 13.91
N TYR A 564 38.18 12.70 13.63
CA TYR A 564 38.84 14.00 13.65
C TYR A 564 39.41 14.34 15.03
N ALA A 565 38.62 14.20 16.10
CA ALA A 565 39.06 14.53 17.46
C ALA A 565 40.28 13.68 17.86
N TRP A 566 40.33 12.41 17.45
CA TRP A 566 41.48 11.55 17.69
C TRP A 566 42.72 12.05 16.95
N LEU A 567 42.62 12.30 15.63
CA LEU A 567 43.75 12.78 14.82
C LEU A 567 44.25 14.15 15.27
N ALA A 568 43.34 15.10 15.48
CA ALA A 568 43.67 16.46 15.90
C ALA A 568 44.27 16.51 17.32
N SER A 569 43.94 15.55 18.20
CA SER A 569 44.47 15.49 19.55
C SER A 569 45.77 14.68 19.68
N ARG A 570 46.13 13.84 18.70
CA ARG A 570 47.22 12.85 18.81
C ARG A 570 48.56 13.46 19.27
N ARG A 571 48.89 14.64 18.76
CA ARG A 571 50.17 15.34 19.01
C ARG A 571 50.05 16.56 19.92
N LEU A 572 48.86 16.78 20.50
CA LEU A 572 48.62 17.86 21.47
C LEU A 572 49.00 17.44 22.90
N ASP A 573 49.39 18.43 23.71
CA ASP A 573 49.55 18.26 25.15
C ASP A 573 48.17 18.20 25.86
N ARG A 574 48.17 18.02 27.18
CA ARG A 574 46.93 17.81 27.94
C ARG A 574 46.02 19.04 27.93
N ASP A 575 46.59 20.23 27.98
CA ASP A 575 45.84 21.48 28.10
C ASP A 575 45.21 21.87 26.75
N ASP A 576 45.93 21.68 25.65
CA ASP A 576 45.40 21.90 24.30
C ASP A 576 44.35 20.84 23.92
N LYS A 577 44.48 19.60 24.40
CA LYS A 577 43.44 18.57 24.28
C LYS A 577 42.14 18.98 24.96
N MET A 578 42.23 19.53 26.17
CA MET A 578 41.04 19.99 26.90
C MET A 578 40.37 21.16 26.17
N ARG A 579 41.17 22.10 25.64
CA ARG A 579 40.68 23.23 24.85
C ARG A 579 39.98 22.78 23.57
N LEU A 580 40.57 21.85 22.81
CA LEU A 580 39.98 21.28 21.61
C LEU A 580 38.65 20.57 21.93
N THR A 581 38.62 19.78 23.00
CA THR A 581 37.42 19.05 23.43
C THR A 581 36.29 20.02 23.82
N ALA A 582 36.60 21.03 24.64
CA ALA A 582 35.62 22.06 25.02
C ALA A 582 35.08 22.82 23.80
N LYS A 583 35.93 23.14 22.82
CA LYS A 583 35.52 23.77 21.56
C LYS A 583 34.57 22.87 20.76
N LEU A 584 34.89 21.59 20.58
CA LEU A 584 34.04 20.64 19.86
C LEU A 584 32.68 20.45 20.55
N ILE A 585 32.65 20.41 21.89
CA ILE A 585 31.41 20.37 22.66
C ILE A 585 30.58 21.64 22.44
N GLY A 586 31.21 22.82 22.47
CA GLY A 586 30.53 24.09 22.21
C GLY A 586 29.96 24.20 20.79
N GLU A 587 30.62 23.63 19.79
CA GLU A 587 30.17 23.61 18.39
C GLU A 587 29.14 22.49 18.10
N ALA A 588 29.02 21.48 18.97
CA ALA A 588 28.22 20.28 18.72
C ALA A 588 26.74 20.56 18.37
N PRO A 589 26.00 21.47 19.04
CA PRO A 589 24.62 21.75 18.68
C PRO A 589 24.47 22.32 17.25
N GLY A 590 25.40 23.18 16.84
CA GLY A 590 25.41 23.75 15.49
C GLY A 590 25.72 22.69 14.44
N LEU A 591 26.70 21.83 14.70
CA LEU A 591 27.08 20.72 13.83
C LEU A 591 25.94 19.69 13.67
N LEU A 592 25.25 19.33 14.75
CA LEU A 592 24.10 18.42 14.70
C LEU A 592 22.92 19.01 13.94
N ARG A 593 22.68 20.32 14.06
CA ARG A 593 21.62 21.00 13.29
C ARG A 593 21.90 20.97 11.79
N MET A 594 23.16 21.19 11.41
CA MET A 594 23.59 21.10 10.02
C MET A 594 23.51 19.68 9.49
N ASP A 595 24.00 18.71 10.25
CA ASP A 595 23.97 17.29 9.88
C ASP A 595 22.55 16.78 9.59
N ARG A 596 21.58 17.23 10.38
CA ARG A 596 20.16 16.92 10.19
C ARG A 596 19.52 17.62 8.98
N ALA A 597 20.08 18.76 8.56
CA ALA A 597 19.56 19.53 7.44
C ALA A 597 20.17 19.05 6.12
N ASP A 598 21.50 18.96 6.06
CA ASP A 598 22.26 18.46 4.91
C ASP A 598 23.60 17.88 5.39
N ARG A 599 23.74 16.56 5.24
CA ARG A 599 24.95 15.81 5.62
C ARG A 599 26.18 16.23 4.79
N SER A 600 25.99 16.55 3.52
CA SER A 600 27.06 16.92 2.59
C SER A 600 27.67 18.27 3.00
N ASP A 601 26.82 19.26 3.28
CA ASP A 601 27.26 20.57 3.77
C ASP A 601 27.94 20.49 5.14
N PHE A 602 27.40 19.65 6.03
CA PHE A 602 28.07 19.34 7.29
C PHE A 602 29.49 18.81 7.05
N LEU A 603 29.69 17.79 6.20
CA LEU A 603 31.01 17.24 5.91
C LEU A 603 31.95 18.27 5.27
N ARG A 604 31.46 19.06 4.30
CA ARG A 604 32.25 20.12 3.65
C ARG A 604 32.75 21.15 4.65
N GLN A 605 31.90 21.63 5.56
CA GLN A 605 32.33 22.58 6.58
C GLN A 605 33.16 21.90 7.67
N PHE A 606 32.86 20.65 8.01
CA PHE A 606 33.57 19.91 9.05
C PHE A 606 35.01 19.65 8.64
N TYR A 607 35.24 19.14 7.43
CA TYR A 607 36.57 18.76 6.93
C TYR A 607 37.48 19.93 6.54
N ARG A 608 36.95 21.16 6.40
CA ARG A 608 37.79 22.38 6.33
C ARG A 608 38.76 22.51 7.51
N ARG A 609 38.51 21.83 8.62
CA ARG A 609 39.42 21.81 9.78
C ARG A 609 40.77 21.14 9.49
N TYR A 610 40.92 20.41 8.39
CA TYR A 610 42.19 19.84 7.95
C TYR A 610 43.04 20.83 7.12
N GLU A 611 42.55 22.04 6.84
CA GLU A 611 43.31 23.06 6.11
C GLU A 611 44.69 23.32 6.75
N GLY A 612 45.76 23.19 5.96
CA GLY A 612 47.15 23.35 6.37
C GLY A 612 47.78 22.15 7.07
N ALA A 613 47.05 21.04 7.27
CA ALA A 613 47.60 19.83 7.86
C ALA A 613 48.57 19.11 6.88
N PRO A 614 49.78 18.68 7.32
CA PRO A 614 50.71 17.93 6.46
C PRO A 614 50.15 16.56 6.09
N VAL A 615 50.17 16.21 4.80
CA VAL A 615 49.58 14.95 4.29
C VAL A 615 50.27 13.72 4.88
N GLU A 616 51.61 13.66 4.82
CA GLU A 616 52.37 12.50 5.31
C GLU A 616 52.14 12.26 6.82
N GLN A 617 52.07 13.33 7.61
CA GLN A 617 51.81 13.21 9.04
C GLN A 617 50.42 12.62 9.33
N ILE A 618 49.38 13.07 8.62
CA ILE A 618 48.03 12.55 8.80
C ILE A 618 47.95 11.09 8.35
N ARG A 619 48.65 10.71 7.28
CA ARG A 619 48.72 9.32 6.81
C ARG A 619 49.36 8.40 7.85
N GLU A 620 50.50 8.81 8.43
CA GLU A 620 51.15 8.08 9.52
C GLU A 620 50.24 7.94 10.75
N ASP A 621 49.66 9.05 11.22
CA ASP A 621 48.82 9.06 12.41
C ASP A 621 47.56 8.20 12.21
N SER A 622 47.01 8.17 10.98
CA SER A 622 45.79 7.42 10.63
C SER A 622 46.01 5.91 10.58
N ALA A 623 47.22 5.44 10.21
CA ALA A 623 47.57 4.01 10.28
C ALA A 623 47.52 3.48 11.73
N GLU A 624 47.95 4.27 12.71
CA GLU A 624 47.88 3.92 14.14
C GLU A 624 46.44 3.94 14.66
N MET A 625 45.59 4.85 14.15
CA MET A 625 44.17 4.99 14.52
C MET A 625 43.37 3.69 14.30
N LEU A 626 43.71 2.88 13.30
CA LEU A 626 43.07 1.59 13.05
C LEU A 626 43.10 0.72 14.32
N SER A 627 44.29 0.59 14.92
CA SER A 627 44.54 -0.30 16.05
C SER A 627 43.84 0.16 17.34
N GLN A 628 43.77 1.47 17.58
CA GLN A 628 43.30 2.03 18.85
C GLN A 628 41.83 2.45 18.83
N LEU A 629 41.31 2.91 17.69
CA LEU A 629 39.95 3.46 17.57
C LEU A 629 39.01 2.53 16.79
N ILE A 630 39.40 2.15 15.58
CA ILE A 630 38.53 1.42 14.65
C ILE A 630 38.28 -0.01 15.15
N LEU A 631 39.33 -0.77 15.50
CA LEU A 631 39.17 -2.13 16.04
C LEU A 631 38.37 -2.12 17.34
N THR A 632 38.68 -1.19 18.25
CA THR A 632 38.00 -1.05 19.55
C THR A 632 36.52 -0.72 19.43
N LYS A 633 36.14 0.06 18.41
CA LYS A 633 34.75 0.45 18.17
C LYS A 633 34.03 -0.45 17.17
N SER A 634 34.72 -1.37 16.51
CA SER A 634 34.13 -2.28 15.53
C SER A 634 33.04 -3.16 16.15
N PHE A 635 32.03 -3.46 15.36
CA PHE A 635 31.05 -4.49 15.68
C PHE A 635 31.55 -5.83 15.16
N PRO A 636 31.88 -6.82 16.02
CA PRO A 636 32.42 -8.10 15.55
C PRO A 636 31.49 -8.82 14.57
N ALA A 637 30.17 -8.69 14.75
CA ALA A 637 29.17 -9.25 13.84
C ALA A 637 29.22 -8.60 12.44
N ALA A 638 29.51 -7.31 12.36
CA ALA A 638 29.64 -6.58 11.10
C ALA A 638 30.82 -7.08 10.28
N ILE A 639 31.99 -7.23 10.92
CA ILE A 639 33.20 -7.73 10.28
C ILE A 639 33.01 -9.19 9.82
N ARG A 640 32.32 -10.02 10.62
CA ARG A 640 31.93 -11.36 10.19
C ARG A 640 31.03 -11.31 8.96
N ARG A 641 30.03 -10.42 8.93
CA ARG A 641 29.11 -10.30 7.79
C ARG A 641 29.82 -9.93 6.49
N VAL A 642 30.79 -9.02 6.52
CA VAL A 642 31.62 -8.70 5.36
C VAL A 642 32.36 -9.96 4.87
N ARG A 643 32.97 -10.72 5.78
CA ARG A 643 33.67 -11.97 5.45
C ARG A 643 32.75 -13.07 4.91
N GLU A 644 31.53 -13.19 5.43
CA GLU A 644 30.51 -14.11 4.94
C GLU A 644 30.19 -13.81 3.47
N HIS A 645 29.95 -12.55 3.12
CA HIS A 645 29.73 -12.14 1.73
C HIS A 645 30.92 -12.46 0.81
N ARG A 646 32.15 -12.18 1.27
CA ARG A 646 33.36 -12.53 0.51
C ARG A 646 33.50 -14.04 0.31
N ALA A 647 33.20 -14.83 1.34
CA ALA A 647 33.27 -16.29 1.27
C ALA A 647 32.24 -16.88 0.30
N LEU A 648 31.09 -16.20 0.11
CA LEU A 648 30.08 -16.54 -0.87
C LEU A 648 30.39 -16.02 -2.29
N GLY A 649 31.50 -15.30 -2.47
CA GLY A 649 31.92 -14.77 -3.77
C GLY A 649 31.29 -13.42 -4.12
N HIS A 650 30.56 -12.79 -3.21
CA HIS A 650 29.97 -11.47 -3.47
C HIS A 650 31.06 -10.42 -3.45
N ARG A 651 31.00 -9.47 -4.39
CA ARG A 651 31.89 -8.31 -4.39
C ARG A 651 31.52 -7.40 -3.22
N THR A 652 32.50 -6.97 -2.44
CA THR A 652 32.30 -6.17 -1.23
C THR A 652 32.80 -4.75 -1.41
N VAL A 653 31.92 -3.78 -1.14
CA VAL A 653 32.23 -2.35 -1.34
C VAL A 653 31.92 -1.57 -0.07
N LEU A 654 32.84 -0.71 0.35
CA LEU A 654 32.60 0.26 1.42
C LEU A 654 32.25 1.62 0.79
N ILE A 655 31.09 2.18 1.10
CA ILE A 655 30.70 3.52 0.67
C ILE A 655 30.52 4.39 1.91
N THR A 656 31.34 5.43 2.07
CA THR A 656 31.36 6.21 3.31
C THR A 656 31.65 7.69 3.10
N GLY A 657 31.15 8.52 4.01
CA GLY A 657 31.48 9.94 4.07
C GLY A 657 32.80 10.21 4.81
N ALA A 658 33.44 9.20 5.39
CA ALA A 658 34.76 9.29 5.99
C ALA A 658 35.83 9.60 4.93
N LEU A 659 36.93 10.21 5.37
CA LEU A 659 38.07 10.53 4.50
C LEU A 659 38.85 9.26 4.13
N ASP A 660 39.37 9.21 2.92
CA ASP A 660 40.22 8.15 2.36
C ASP A 660 41.28 7.62 3.34
N PHE A 661 42.08 8.49 3.94
CA PHE A 661 43.12 8.08 4.89
C PHE A 661 42.59 7.46 6.19
N VAL A 662 41.33 7.73 6.57
CA VAL A 662 40.69 7.12 7.75
C VAL A 662 40.30 5.67 7.46
N VAL A 663 39.96 5.37 6.21
CA VAL A 663 39.36 4.10 5.81
C VAL A 663 40.33 3.19 5.05
N GLU A 664 41.45 3.73 4.57
CA GLU A 664 42.52 2.97 3.93
C GLU A 664 42.94 1.71 4.74
N PRO A 665 43.06 1.75 6.07
CA PRO A 665 43.42 0.56 6.83
C PRO A 665 42.37 -0.57 6.79
N LEU A 666 41.14 -0.28 6.34
CA LEU A 666 40.07 -1.26 6.14
C LEU A 666 40.09 -1.90 4.74
N ARG A 667 40.95 -1.44 3.82
CA ARG A 667 41.07 -1.97 2.45
C ARG A 667 41.13 -3.51 2.37
N PRO A 668 41.82 -4.25 3.26
CA PRO A 668 41.84 -5.72 3.18
C PRO A 668 40.49 -6.42 3.37
N LEU A 669 39.46 -5.71 3.86
CA LEU A 669 38.11 -6.25 4.04
C LEU A 669 37.20 -6.03 2.83
N PHE A 670 37.57 -5.16 1.90
CA PHE A 670 36.72 -4.74 0.79
C PHE A 670 37.46 -4.87 -0.53
N ASP A 671 36.75 -5.19 -1.60
CA ASP A 671 37.31 -5.17 -2.93
C ASP A 671 37.54 -3.72 -3.37
N ASP A 672 36.59 -2.84 -3.04
CA ASP A 672 36.65 -1.40 -3.33
C ASP A 672 36.12 -0.53 -2.19
N ILE A 673 36.65 0.70 -2.12
CA ILE A 673 36.23 1.72 -1.16
C ILE A 673 35.92 3.01 -1.92
N VAL A 674 34.72 3.55 -1.70
CA VAL A 674 34.28 4.88 -2.15
C VAL A 674 34.21 5.78 -0.91
N SER A 675 35.10 6.75 -0.83
CA SER A 675 35.25 7.64 0.34
C SER A 675 35.38 9.10 -0.06
N ALA A 676 35.24 10.00 0.91
CA ALA A 676 35.56 11.41 0.70
C ALA A 676 37.07 11.63 0.57
N SER A 677 37.49 12.65 -0.18
CA SER A 677 38.90 13.02 -0.35
C SER A 677 39.08 14.55 -0.26
N LEU A 678 40.26 14.98 0.17
CA LEU A 678 40.63 16.39 0.28
C LEU A 678 41.66 16.77 -0.78
N ALA A 679 41.52 17.99 -1.31
CA ALA A 679 42.48 18.57 -2.22
C ALA A 679 43.81 18.84 -1.50
N VAL A 680 44.91 18.53 -2.18
CA VAL A 680 46.29 18.69 -1.69
C VAL A 680 46.96 19.81 -2.49
N GLY A 681 47.62 20.72 -1.79
CA GLY A 681 48.43 21.78 -2.40
C GLY A 681 49.81 21.28 -2.80
N ASP A 682 50.50 22.05 -3.65
CA ASP A 682 51.85 21.75 -4.12
C ASP A 682 52.90 21.67 -2.99
N ASP A 683 52.57 22.20 -1.80
CA ASP A 683 53.39 22.18 -0.58
C ASP A 683 53.21 20.90 0.27
N GLY A 684 52.44 19.92 -0.21
CA GLY A 684 52.17 18.66 0.49
C GLY A 684 51.24 18.82 1.70
N ARG A 685 50.40 19.87 1.71
CA ARG A 685 49.39 20.12 2.76
C ARG A 685 47.98 20.07 2.20
N TYR A 686 47.01 19.74 3.06
CA TYR A 686 45.60 19.79 2.68
C TYR A 686 45.09 21.22 2.54
N LEU A 687 44.35 21.50 1.47
CA LEU A 687 43.73 22.81 1.21
C LEU A 687 42.39 22.99 1.96
N GLY A 688 41.90 21.96 2.66
CA GLY A 688 40.61 21.96 3.36
C GLY A 688 39.38 21.95 2.44
N GLN A 689 39.59 21.88 1.12
CA GLN A 689 38.55 21.74 0.10
C GLN A 689 38.43 20.27 -0.28
N MET A 690 37.23 19.80 -0.60
CA MET A 690 37.00 18.43 -1.06
C MET A 690 37.25 18.35 -2.58
N VAL A 691 37.79 17.24 -3.06
CA VAL A 691 37.98 17.01 -4.51
C VAL A 691 36.63 16.79 -5.19
N ASP A 692 35.79 15.96 -4.58
CA ASP A 692 34.48 15.56 -5.10
C ASP A 692 33.36 15.86 -4.10
N VAL A 693 32.12 15.55 -4.51
CA VAL A 693 30.98 15.50 -3.59
C VAL A 693 31.21 14.33 -2.62
N PRO A 694 31.13 14.55 -1.29
CA PRO A 694 31.26 13.43 -0.34
C PRO A 694 30.20 12.37 -0.61
N PRO A 695 30.52 11.06 -0.46
CA PRO A 695 29.53 9.99 -0.56
C PRO A 695 28.55 10.06 0.61
N THR A 696 27.48 10.83 0.44
CA THR A 696 26.37 11.05 1.37
C THR A 696 25.04 11.08 0.65
N GLY A 697 24.01 10.47 1.23
CA GLY A 697 22.68 10.50 0.63
C GLY A 697 22.67 9.90 -0.78
N GLU A 698 22.14 10.67 -1.71
CA GLU A 698 21.98 10.28 -3.11
C GLU A 698 23.30 9.96 -3.81
N SER A 699 24.38 10.66 -3.46
CA SER A 699 25.69 10.37 -4.04
C SER A 699 26.19 8.96 -3.69
N ARG A 700 25.74 8.36 -2.58
CA ARG A 700 26.02 6.94 -2.29
C ARG A 700 25.26 6.00 -3.21
N ALA A 701 23.99 6.32 -3.49
CA ALA A 701 23.19 5.55 -4.44
C ALA A 701 23.76 5.67 -5.86
N SER A 702 24.16 6.86 -6.28
CA SER A 702 24.84 7.08 -7.57
C SER A 702 26.17 6.34 -7.64
N ALA A 703 27.00 6.42 -6.60
CA ALA A 703 28.26 5.69 -6.54
C ALA A 703 28.05 4.17 -6.64
N LEU A 704 27.03 3.65 -5.96
CA LEU A 704 26.68 2.23 -6.03
C LEU A 704 26.17 1.83 -7.42
N PHE A 705 25.37 2.67 -8.06
CA PHE A 705 24.88 2.47 -9.42
C PHE A 705 26.01 2.49 -10.45
N ASP A 706 26.89 3.49 -10.37
CA ASP A 706 28.05 3.62 -11.26
C ASP A 706 29.02 2.45 -11.08
N TYR A 707 29.22 2.01 -9.83
CA TYR A 707 30.01 0.82 -9.52
C TYR A 707 29.39 -0.44 -10.12
N ALA A 708 28.10 -0.68 -9.90
CA ALA A 708 27.40 -1.84 -10.45
C ALA A 708 27.48 -1.86 -11.98
N LYS A 709 27.27 -0.71 -12.64
CA LYS A 709 27.38 -0.56 -14.09
C LYS A 709 28.79 -0.81 -14.60
N ALA A 710 29.82 -0.29 -13.92
CA ALA A 710 31.22 -0.49 -14.31
C ALA A 710 31.67 -1.95 -14.22
N HIS A 711 31.00 -2.75 -13.37
CA HIS A 711 31.32 -4.14 -13.11
C HIS A 711 30.28 -5.14 -13.65
N ASP A 712 29.31 -4.67 -14.44
CA ASP A 712 28.21 -5.48 -15.00
C ASP A 712 27.43 -6.28 -13.92
N LEU A 713 27.13 -5.62 -12.80
CA LEU A 713 26.40 -6.19 -11.67
C LEU A 713 24.95 -5.71 -11.66
N ASN A 714 24.04 -6.60 -11.26
CA ASN A 714 22.63 -6.29 -11.09
C ASN A 714 22.34 -5.81 -9.65
N LEU A 715 21.78 -4.61 -9.50
CA LEU A 715 21.37 -4.05 -8.21
C LEU A 715 20.19 -4.79 -7.58
N ASP A 716 19.32 -5.43 -8.37
CA ASP A 716 18.27 -6.31 -7.83
C ASP A 716 18.89 -7.51 -7.09
N GLU A 717 20.13 -7.87 -7.42
CA GLU A 717 20.89 -8.93 -6.77
C GLU A 717 21.96 -8.40 -5.79
N ALA A 718 21.87 -7.13 -5.40
CA ALA A 718 22.77 -6.47 -4.46
C ALA A 718 22.18 -6.35 -3.05
N VAL A 719 23.07 -6.26 -2.07
CA VAL A 719 22.78 -6.06 -0.65
C VAL A 719 23.37 -4.73 -0.19
N ALA A 720 22.66 -3.95 0.61
CA ALA A 720 23.20 -2.73 1.22
C ALA A 720 22.93 -2.67 2.72
N TYR A 721 23.94 -2.30 3.50
CA TYR A 721 23.90 -2.20 4.96
C TYR A 721 24.09 -0.74 5.42
N ALA A 722 23.15 -0.21 6.20
CA ALA A 722 23.27 1.14 6.78
C ALA A 722 22.46 1.33 8.08
N ASP A 723 22.79 2.36 8.87
CA ASP A 723 22.12 2.70 10.15
C ASP A 723 21.20 3.94 10.07
N SER A 724 21.39 4.81 9.08
CA SER A 724 20.75 6.12 9.01
C SER A 724 19.73 6.25 7.88
N SER A 725 18.69 7.07 8.08
CA SER A 725 17.77 7.49 7.02
C SER A 725 18.46 8.34 5.96
N ASN A 726 19.65 8.87 6.22
CA ASN A 726 20.45 9.53 5.19
C ASN A 726 20.89 8.53 4.10
N ASP A 727 21.00 7.24 4.42
CA ASP A 727 21.37 6.20 3.45
C ASP A 727 20.16 5.57 2.75
N LEU A 728 18.97 6.14 2.95
CA LEU A 728 17.74 5.65 2.34
C LEU A 728 17.82 5.53 0.81
N PRO A 729 18.42 6.49 0.06
CA PRO A 729 18.65 6.31 -1.37
C PRO A 729 19.42 5.05 -1.72
N MET A 730 20.49 4.74 -0.99
CA MET A 730 21.32 3.55 -1.23
C MET A 730 20.56 2.26 -0.90
N LEU A 731 19.75 2.28 0.16
CA LEU A 731 18.92 1.12 0.55
C LEU A 731 17.75 0.89 -0.42
N GLU A 732 17.21 1.93 -1.05
CA GLU A 732 16.08 1.80 -1.99
C GLU A 732 16.47 1.29 -3.38
N VAL A 733 17.74 1.45 -3.79
CA VAL A 733 18.20 1.01 -5.11
C VAL A 733 18.61 -0.46 -5.18
N VAL A 734 18.74 -1.15 -4.03
CA VAL A 734 19.15 -2.56 -3.98
C VAL A 734 17.97 -3.51 -3.75
N GLY A 735 18.08 -4.74 -4.23
CA GLY A 735 17.06 -5.78 -3.97
C GLY A 735 16.99 -6.24 -2.52
N PHE A 736 18.10 -6.17 -1.77
CA PHE A 736 18.20 -6.70 -0.40
C PHE A 736 18.75 -5.67 0.61
N PRO A 737 17.96 -4.66 1.01
CA PRO A 737 18.37 -3.69 2.01
C PRO A 737 18.36 -4.27 3.43
N VAL A 738 19.37 -3.88 4.22
CA VAL A 738 19.54 -4.29 5.62
C VAL A 738 19.79 -3.06 6.50
N ALA A 739 18.86 -2.83 7.43
CA ALA A 739 18.99 -1.78 8.43
C ALA A 739 19.76 -2.33 9.65
N VAL A 740 20.94 -1.79 9.91
CA VAL A 740 21.85 -2.24 10.98
C VAL A 740 21.86 -1.23 12.11
N ASN A 741 21.60 -1.67 13.34
CA ASN A 741 21.55 -0.77 14.50
C ASN A 741 20.76 0.54 14.24
N PRO A 742 19.62 0.49 13.52
CA PRO A 742 19.08 1.68 12.88
C PRO A 742 18.66 2.74 13.88
N GLU A 743 18.77 4.00 13.46
CA GLU A 743 18.09 5.09 14.14
C GLU A 743 16.56 4.96 14.03
N THR A 744 15.82 5.64 14.92
CA THR A 744 14.36 5.52 15.01
C THR A 744 13.66 5.64 13.66
N ARG A 745 14.04 6.63 12.84
CA ARG A 745 13.43 6.86 11.52
C ARG A 745 13.67 5.71 10.55
N LEU A 746 14.92 5.26 10.41
CA LEU A 746 15.24 4.12 9.54
C LEU A 746 14.57 2.83 10.05
N ALA A 747 14.50 2.63 11.37
CA ALA A 747 13.84 1.47 11.96
C ALA A 747 12.35 1.41 11.63
N THR A 748 11.64 2.55 11.66
CA THR A 748 10.25 2.66 11.21
C THR A 748 10.12 2.33 9.72
N LEU A 749 10.94 2.97 8.87
CA LEU A 749 10.91 2.74 7.41
C LEU A 749 11.20 1.28 7.04
N ALA A 750 12.22 0.68 7.67
CA ALA A 750 12.59 -0.72 7.46
C ALA A 750 11.45 -1.68 7.82
N ARG A 751 10.71 -1.45 8.91
CA ARG A 751 9.54 -2.28 9.25
C ARG A 751 8.41 -2.13 8.25
N LYS A 752 8.08 -0.88 7.90
CA LYS A 752 7.03 -0.54 6.93
C LYS A 752 7.29 -1.17 5.56
N ARG A 753 8.55 -1.16 5.11
CA ARG A 753 9.00 -1.77 3.85
C ARG A 753 9.34 -3.25 3.96
N GLY A 754 9.40 -3.75 5.19
CA GLY A 754 9.61 -5.15 5.48
C GLY A 754 11.04 -5.66 5.34
N TRP A 755 12.02 -4.75 5.44
CA TRP A 755 13.45 -5.00 5.34
C TRP A 755 13.99 -5.79 6.52
N LEU A 756 15.17 -6.39 6.34
CA LEU A 756 15.90 -7.04 7.43
C LEU A 756 16.43 -5.98 8.40
N ILE A 757 16.19 -6.17 9.70
CA ILE A 757 16.78 -5.35 10.75
C ILE A 757 17.74 -6.22 11.55
N GLU A 758 19.01 -5.81 11.65
CA GLU A 758 20.04 -6.48 12.44
C GLU A 758 20.48 -5.59 13.61
N GLN A 759 20.79 -6.22 14.74
CA GLN A 759 21.32 -5.54 15.93
C GLN A 759 22.69 -6.13 16.25
N TRP A 760 23.74 -5.34 16.09
CA TRP A 760 25.12 -5.74 16.31
C TRP A 760 25.69 -5.03 17.54
N THR A 761 26.17 -5.83 18.50
CA THR A 761 26.70 -5.33 19.78
C THR A 761 28.22 -5.20 19.75
N LYS A 762 28.74 -4.30 20.60
CA LYS A 762 30.19 -4.19 20.83
C LYS A 762 30.69 -5.41 21.61
N ALA A 763 31.98 -5.71 21.49
CA ALA A 763 32.61 -6.74 22.31
C ALA A 763 32.55 -6.36 23.81
N PRO A 764 32.19 -7.29 24.72
CA PRO A 764 32.22 -7.05 26.16
C PRO A 764 33.66 -6.85 26.67
N GLY A 765 33.85 -5.95 27.64
CA GLY A 765 35.15 -5.69 28.29
C GLY A 765 35.73 -4.27 28.09
N PHE A 766 35.06 -3.42 27.30
CA PHE A 766 35.54 -2.05 27.05
C PHE A 766 34.94 -1.03 28.04
N LYS A 767 35.78 -0.29 28.77
CA LYS A 767 35.35 0.87 29.57
C LYS A 767 35.27 2.11 28.68
N PRO A 768 34.12 2.79 28.57
CA PRO A 768 34.04 4.05 27.82
C PRO A 768 34.88 5.10 28.53
N ASN A 769 35.97 5.54 27.91
CA ASN A 769 36.74 6.67 28.41
C ASN A 769 36.10 7.95 27.85
N PRO A 770 35.54 8.85 28.68
CA PRO A 770 34.84 10.05 28.21
C PRO A 770 35.78 11.10 27.60
N VAL A 771 37.09 10.92 27.74
CA VAL A 771 38.14 11.70 27.08
C VAL A 771 38.89 10.73 26.17
N PRO A 772 39.13 11.06 24.88
CA PRO A 772 39.90 10.18 24.01
C PRO A 772 41.27 9.94 24.67
N PRO A 773 41.62 8.69 25.06
CA PRO A 773 42.92 8.42 25.60
C PRO A 773 43.93 8.62 24.46
N GLY A 774 44.68 9.71 24.50
CA GLY A 774 45.88 9.79 23.69
C GLY A 774 46.83 8.66 24.11
N PRO A 775 47.54 8.03 23.16
CA PRO A 775 48.45 6.94 23.50
C PRO A 775 49.55 7.41 24.46
N PRO A 776 50.10 6.52 25.31
CA PRO A 776 51.30 6.82 26.07
C PRO A 776 52.46 7.16 25.11
N ARG A 777 53.28 8.15 25.50
CA ARG A 777 54.45 8.61 24.71
C ARG A 777 55.35 7.42 24.34
N ALA A 778 55.65 7.28 23.05
CA ALA A 778 56.81 6.51 22.61
C ALA A 778 58.11 7.27 23.01
N PRO A 779 59.21 6.56 23.36
CA PRO A 779 60.44 7.20 23.81
C PRO A 779 61.18 7.92 22.67
N THR A 780 61.21 9.25 22.79
CA THR A 780 62.24 10.25 22.40
C THR A 780 62.96 10.13 21.04
N GLY A 781 62.53 10.96 20.09
CA GLY A 781 63.38 11.71 19.15
C GLY A 781 63.11 13.22 19.30
N PRO A 782 63.95 14.13 18.76
CA PRO A 782 63.78 15.58 18.96
C PRO A 782 62.43 16.06 18.41
N PRO A 783 61.84 17.12 18.99
CA PRO A 783 60.50 17.57 18.61
C PRO A 783 60.50 18.09 17.17
N PRO A 784 59.54 17.68 16.31
CA PRO A 784 59.32 18.37 15.04
C PRO A 784 58.79 19.80 15.28
N PRO A 785 58.97 20.73 14.32
CA PRO A 785 58.62 22.13 14.51
C PRO A 785 57.13 22.32 14.80
N ARG A 786 56.86 23.19 15.79
CA ARG A 786 55.51 23.59 16.20
C ARG A 786 54.78 24.28 15.04
N MET A 787 53.48 24.01 14.87
CA MET A 787 52.63 24.88 14.08
C MET A 787 52.64 26.29 14.69
N PRO A 788 52.85 27.36 13.90
CA PRO A 788 52.81 28.72 14.42
C PRO A 788 51.37 29.09 14.81
N PRO A 789 51.17 29.92 15.86
CA PRO A 789 49.88 30.51 16.13
C PRO A 789 49.48 31.46 15.00
N ARG A 790 48.19 31.48 14.67
CA ARG A 790 47.58 32.43 13.73
C ARG A 790 47.90 33.87 14.13
N GLU A 791 48.63 34.60 13.29
CA GLU A 791 48.49 36.05 13.20
C GLU A 791 47.18 36.37 12.47
N GLY A 792 46.43 37.35 13.00
CA GLY A 792 45.14 37.76 12.44
C GLY A 792 45.29 38.32 11.03
N ARG A 793 44.39 37.93 10.12
CA ARG A 793 44.26 38.59 8.81
C ARG A 793 43.82 40.05 9.01
N PRO A 794 44.42 41.02 8.29
CA PRO A 794 43.86 42.36 8.18
C PRO A 794 42.54 42.34 7.39
N PRO A 795 41.66 43.35 7.58
CA PRO A 795 40.35 43.40 6.91
C PRO A 795 40.51 43.53 5.38
N PRO A 796 39.52 43.06 4.60
CA PRO A 796 39.58 43.11 3.13
C PRO A 796 39.50 44.56 2.61
N PRO A 797 40.13 44.86 1.45
CA PRO A 797 40.03 46.17 0.83
C PRO A 797 38.59 46.46 0.36
N GLN A 798 38.15 47.70 0.56
CA GLN A 798 36.85 48.19 0.12
C GLN A 798 36.73 48.10 -1.41
N ALA A 799 35.63 47.51 -1.89
CA ALA A 799 35.28 47.47 -3.31
C ALA A 799 34.94 48.88 -3.84
N PRO A 800 35.26 49.20 -5.11
CA PRO A 800 34.98 50.51 -5.70
C PRO A 800 33.48 50.75 -5.92
N GLY A 801 33.06 51.99 -5.69
CA GLY A 801 31.67 52.39 -5.45
C GLY A 801 30.68 52.22 -6.60
N VAL A 802 29.47 51.85 -6.22
CA VAL A 802 28.26 51.95 -7.05
C VAL A 802 27.69 53.36 -6.89
N ARG A 803 27.56 54.09 -8.01
CA ARG A 803 26.93 55.42 -8.09
C ARG A 803 25.45 55.38 -7.65
N PRO A 804 24.94 56.38 -6.92
CA PRO A 804 23.50 56.49 -6.65
C PRO A 804 22.73 57.00 -7.88
N PRO A 805 21.45 56.64 -8.04
CA PRO A 805 20.63 57.13 -9.15
C PRO A 805 20.23 58.59 -8.94
N ARG A 806 20.29 59.38 -10.02
CA ARG A 806 19.75 60.74 -10.08
C ARG A 806 18.21 60.71 -9.99
N PRO A 807 17.57 61.72 -9.37
CA PRO A 807 16.12 61.83 -9.37
C PRO A 807 15.65 62.32 -10.74
N ARG A 808 14.55 61.78 -11.24
CA ARG A 808 13.75 62.42 -12.28
C ARG A 808 12.33 62.66 -11.76
N ARG A 809 11.89 63.88 -12.08
CA ARG A 809 10.58 64.47 -11.91
C ARG A 809 9.47 63.63 -12.52
#